data_AF-A0A9E1S9W2-F1
#
_entry.id   AF-A0A9E1S9W2-F1
#
_cell.length_a   1.000
_cell.length_b   1.000
_cell.length_c   1.000
_cell.angle_alpha   90.00
_cell.angle_beta   90.00
_cell.angle_gamma   90.00
#
_symmetry.space_group_name_H-M   'P 1'
#
loop_
_entity.id
_entity.type
_entity.pdbx_description
1 polymer ?
#
loop_
_entity_poly.entity_id
_entity_poly.type
_entity_poly.pdbx_seq_one_letter_code
_entity_poly.pdbx_strand_id
1 'polypeptide(L)'
;FQLENYPGTESPSSFASEVTLLDSVENKKINKRIFMNHVMDYKGYRFFQSSYDFSTPERKQKNDPDITILSVNHDYWGTNITYLGYLLMAIGMILSIIAPVGRFRELNNKLKKLKQKNKQIKSMLFFVMLSSLGGSVFAQEHHENDGHNHSNDSKIVRGETFHVISKEHSDELATLPVQSYDGRIVPFHTLCDQLLRKTYRKNTLEHKAKNYNAVQSIVSMLLYAEYWKKQNTIYIPSVLQKRLKLKKHQSYRSISHIDSNGNPVFNWENQYRKAFQKPESNRDEFDKKIIKLHEKFQVTQDVFHGQYLKVIPLKNDPNNTWSNPMDINLSRGKDSTIARLTLNYIRSVYDLSLENNYKECNILLTQLKSEQRKVAGKIIPSENLLNLEVQYNKWEIFKRTYQAYGLLGFLMLILFFIQIFVSSNANLIRIFNYSRKGLFYILLGVFGFHAAGLIIRWLVSGHVPWSNGYEAVVFIAWVTMLAGFIFSRKNAVVIAGTAVLASLMIFVTELNLLDPEITPLQPVLKSYWLMIHVAVITGSYGFLGLACILGFLNLTLYIFRTPKTAKTISTNITELTYISEMTMTIGVFMLTIGTFLGGIWANESWGRYWGWDPKETWALVSVLVYATILHLRFIPGLKSKFVFNLVSFWGYSAILFTFFGVNFVLVGLHSYAQGDGLGDIPSWIIYTVFVFVIYSLIAFWRKKTFSNSKLN
;
A
#
# COMPACT_ATOMS: atom_id res chain seq x y z
N PHE A 1 17.80 31.48 -6.65
CA PHE A 1 16.86 30.33 -6.57
C PHE A 1 17.43 29.19 -7.42
N GLN A 2 17.09 27.94 -7.11
CA GLN A 2 17.49 26.72 -7.81
C GLN A 2 16.29 25.75 -7.79
N LEU A 3 15.93 25.17 -8.94
CA LEU A 3 14.92 24.11 -9.05
C LEU A 3 15.61 22.81 -9.46
N GLU A 4 15.31 21.72 -8.77
CA GLU A 4 15.80 20.37 -9.10
C GLU A 4 14.58 19.51 -9.47
N ASN A 5 14.53 18.96 -10.69
CA ASN A 5 13.41 18.12 -11.15
C ASN A 5 13.67 16.63 -10.90
N TYR A 6 12.70 15.74 -11.17
CA TYR A 6 12.99 14.31 -11.26
C TYR A 6 13.61 14.01 -12.63
N PRO A 7 14.56 13.06 -12.72
CA PRO A 7 15.32 12.81 -13.95
C PRO A 7 14.44 12.62 -15.19
N GLY A 8 14.71 13.33 -16.28
CA GLY A 8 13.93 13.26 -17.51
C GLY A 8 12.47 13.72 -17.41
N THR A 9 12.14 14.53 -16.40
CA THR A 9 10.82 15.17 -16.22
C THR A 9 10.95 16.67 -15.97
N GLU A 10 9.82 17.38 -16.11
CA GLU A 10 9.62 18.76 -15.65
C GLU A 10 9.04 18.84 -14.23
N SER A 11 8.83 17.70 -13.57
CA SER A 11 8.21 17.62 -12.25
C SER A 11 9.23 17.99 -11.15
N PRO A 12 8.93 18.94 -10.25
CA PRO A 12 9.87 19.40 -9.24
C PRO A 12 10.12 18.33 -8.17
N SER A 13 11.39 18.02 -7.94
CA SER A 13 11.88 17.06 -6.93
C SER A 13 12.55 17.72 -5.72
N SER A 14 13.00 18.96 -5.85
CA SER A 14 13.42 19.86 -4.77
C SER A 14 13.45 21.31 -5.27
N PHE A 15 13.45 22.28 -4.35
CA PHE A 15 13.74 23.68 -4.66
C PHE A 15 14.56 24.29 -3.52
N ALA A 16 15.48 25.20 -3.87
CA ALA A 16 16.44 25.78 -2.95
C ALA A 16 16.72 27.27 -3.22
N SER A 17 17.17 27.96 -2.19
CA SER A 17 17.58 29.37 -2.23
C SER A 17 18.84 29.60 -1.43
N GLU A 18 19.83 30.26 -2.03
CA GLU A 18 20.97 30.81 -1.31
C GLU A 18 20.53 32.12 -0.65
N VAL A 19 20.58 32.19 0.68
CA VAL A 19 20.14 33.34 1.46
C VAL A 19 21.31 33.87 2.30
N THR A 20 21.43 35.19 2.38
CA THR A 20 22.39 35.87 3.26
C THR A 20 21.63 36.59 4.37
N LEU A 21 21.83 36.17 5.61
CA LEU A 21 21.37 36.90 6.80
C LEU A 21 22.43 37.93 7.20
N LEU A 22 21.98 39.16 7.48
CA LEU A 22 22.79 40.27 7.95
C LEU A 22 22.22 40.73 9.31
N ASP A 23 22.97 40.49 10.39
CA ASP A 23 22.70 41.11 11.70
C ASP A 23 23.68 42.28 11.88
N SER A 24 23.15 43.50 11.76
CA SER A 24 23.91 44.75 11.91
C SER A 24 24.24 45.09 13.38
N VAL A 25 23.54 44.50 14.35
CA VAL A 25 23.78 44.71 15.79
C VAL A 25 24.99 43.88 16.25
N GLU A 26 25.12 42.66 15.74
CA GLU A 26 26.25 41.75 16.01
C GLU A 26 27.40 41.87 15.01
N ASN A 27 27.22 42.67 13.94
CA ASN A 27 28.08 42.70 12.76
C ASN A 27 28.32 41.29 12.16
N LYS A 28 27.27 40.47 12.07
CA LYS A 28 27.33 39.08 11.58
C LYS A 28 26.70 38.94 10.19
N LYS A 29 27.43 38.27 9.29
CA LYS A 29 26.96 37.86 7.97
C LYS A 29 26.96 36.34 7.87
N ILE A 30 25.81 35.73 7.62
CA ILE A 30 25.63 34.28 7.54
C ILE A 30 25.05 33.93 6.18
N ASN A 31 25.81 33.23 5.35
CA ASN A 31 25.31 32.66 4.09
C ASN A 31 24.79 31.25 4.37
N LYS A 32 23.57 30.92 3.91
CA LYS A 32 22.99 29.58 4.06
C LYS A 32 22.07 29.21 2.90
N ARG A 33 22.22 28.00 2.36
CA ARG A 33 21.27 27.36 1.44
C ARG A 33 20.05 26.89 2.24
N ILE A 34 18.87 27.40 1.91
CA ILE A 34 17.58 27.01 2.49
C ILE A 34 16.83 26.18 1.44
N PHE A 35 16.27 25.04 1.83
CA PHE A 35 15.50 24.16 0.95
C PHE A 35 14.56 23.26 1.76
N MET A 36 13.80 22.40 1.10
CA MET A 36 12.85 21.49 1.76
C MET A 36 13.53 20.66 2.87
N ASN A 37 12.89 20.58 4.05
CA ASN A 37 13.43 19.98 5.28
C ASN A 37 14.70 20.64 5.86
N HIS A 38 15.18 21.78 5.32
CA HIS A 38 16.43 22.43 5.72
C HIS A 38 16.25 23.94 5.93
N VAL A 39 15.87 24.31 7.15
CA VAL A 39 15.55 25.70 7.56
C VAL A 39 16.78 26.47 8.08
N MET A 40 16.65 27.79 8.16
CA MET A 40 17.61 28.68 8.83
C MET A 40 17.00 29.25 10.10
N ASP A 41 17.59 28.94 11.25
CA ASP A 41 17.22 29.49 12.56
C ASP A 41 18.26 30.51 13.03
N TYR A 42 17.81 31.67 13.53
CA TYR A 42 18.66 32.73 14.07
C TYR A 42 17.91 33.58 15.11
N LYS A 43 18.42 33.66 16.35
CA LYS A 43 17.82 34.46 17.45
C LYS A 43 16.30 34.28 17.64
N GLY A 44 15.78 33.05 17.46
CA GLY A 44 14.36 32.74 17.54
C GLY A 44 13.56 32.95 16.24
N TYR A 45 14.13 33.61 15.23
CA TYR A 45 13.56 33.64 13.88
C TYR A 45 13.88 32.37 13.11
N ARG A 46 12.86 31.77 12.49
CA ARG A 46 12.96 30.66 11.54
C ARG A 46 12.59 31.16 10.15
N PHE A 47 13.55 31.09 9.23
CA PHE A 47 13.36 31.38 7.82
C PHE A 47 13.19 30.06 7.06
N PHE A 48 12.09 29.93 6.34
CA PHE A 48 11.83 28.77 5.47
C PHE A 48 11.38 29.22 4.08
N GLN A 49 11.75 28.45 3.06
CA GLN A 49 11.23 28.65 1.71
C GLN A 49 9.88 27.94 1.61
N SER A 50 8.81 28.73 1.59
CA SER A 50 7.43 28.22 1.56
C SER A 50 6.99 27.77 0.16
N SER A 51 7.45 28.48 -0.86
CA SER A 51 7.12 28.22 -2.27
C SER A 51 8.07 29.01 -3.20
N TYR A 52 7.76 29.01 -4.49
CA TYR A 52 8.43 29.77 -5.53
C TYR A 52 7.41 30.25 -6.56
N ASP A 53 7.78 31.24 -7.37
CA ASP A 53 6.93 31.78 -8.44
C ASP A 53 7.79 32.27 -9.63
N PHE A 54 7.13 32.79 -10.65
CA PHE A 54 7.74 33.28 -11.89
C PHE A 54 7.60 34.80 -11.98
N SER A 55 8.69 35.52 -12.21
CA SER A 55 8.64 36.99 -12.36
C SER A 55 7.96 37.45 -13.65
N THR A 56 7.91 36.61 -14.69
CA THR A 56 7.27 36.97 -15.98
C THR A 56 6.47 35.80 -16.60
N PRO A 57 5.50 36.10 -17.50
CA PRO A 57 4.77 35.09 -18.25
C PRO A 57 5.67 34.22 -19.15
N GLU A 58 6.75 34.76 -19.73
CA GLU A 58 7.67 34.01 -20.58
C GLU A 58 8.47 32.98 -19.78
N ARG A 59 8.90 33.34 -18.56
CA ARG A 59 9.52 32.40 -17.61
C ARG A 59 8.57 31.28 -17.22
N LYS A 60 7.30 31.61 -17.00
CA LYS A 60 6.24 30.63 -16.70
C LYS A 60 5.97 29.69 -17.88
N GLN A 61 6.01 30.17 -19.12
CA GLN A 61 5.93 29.31 -20.32
C GLN A 61 7.15 28.39 -20.49
N LYS A 62 8.33 28.82 -20.04
CA LYS A 62 9.58 28.03 -20.08
C LYS A 62 9.81 27.15 -18.83
N ASN A 63 8.89 27.17 -17.87
CA ASN A 63 9.02 26.51 -16.57
C ASN A 63 10.36 26.83 -15.86
N ASP A 64 10.76 28.11 -15.88
CA ASP A 64 12.01 28.64 -15.30
C ASP A 64 11.71 29.65 -14.16
N PRO A 65 11.38 29.18 -12.94
CA PRO A 65 11.03 30.05 -11.83
C PRO A 65 12.27 30.75 -11.26
N ASP A 66 12.09 31.99 -10.82
CA ASP A 66 13.16 32.85 -10.30
C ASP A 66 12.79 33.58 -9.01
N ILE A 67 11.51 33.57 -8.61
CA ILE A 67 11.05 34.14 -7.33
C ILE A 67 11.09 33.07 -6.24
N THR A 68 11.78 33.38 -5.15
CA THR A 68 11.69 32.64 -3.88
C THR A 68 10.63 33.28 -2.98
N ILE A 69 9.65 32.51 -2.51
CA ILE A 69 8.72 32.97 -1.47
C ILE A 69 9.20 32.43 -0.11
N LEU A 70 9.79 33.31 0.68
CA LEU A 70 10.17 33.03 2.06
C LEU A 70 9.01 33.33 3.00
N SER A 71 8.89 32.50 4.04
CA SER A 71 8.05 32.78 5.20
C SER A 71 8.92 32.74 6.46
N VAL A 72 8.58 33.59 7.43
CA VAL A 72 9.40 33.87 8.61
C VAL A 72 8.53 33.81 9.85
N ASN A 73 8.86 32.88 10.75
CA ASN A 73 8.20 32.74 12.04
C ASN A 73 9.18 33.12 13.15
N HIS A 74 8.69 33.71 14.24
CA HIS A 74 9.52 34.03 15.41
C HIS A 74 9.00 33.28 16.65
N ASP A 75 9.81 32.35 17.15
CA ASP A 75 9.52 31.54 18.33
C ASP A 75 10.81 31.16 19.05
N TYR A 76 11.14 31.91 20.11
CA TYR A 76 12.37 31.69 20.89
C TYR A 76 12.25 30.54 21.90
N TRP A 77 11.06 30.32 22.47
CA TRP A 77 10.85 29.41 23.60
C TRP A 77 9.83 28.30 23.34
N GLY A 78 8.77 28.58 22.58
CA GLY A 78 7.60 27.72 22.43
C GLY A 78 7.93 26.35 21.85
N THR A 79 8.70 26.30 20.77
CA THR A 79 9.17 25.07 20.12
C THR A 79 9.97 24.20 21.09
N ASN A 80 10.94 24.79 21.80
CA ASN A 80 11.78 24.04 22.75
C ASN A 80 10.99 23.51 23.95
N ILE A 81 10.11 24.32 24.54
CA ILE A 81 9.23 23.91 25.65
C ILE A 81 8.27 22.79 25.20
N THR A 82 7.70 22.94 24.00
CA THR A 82 6.76 21.99 23.41
C THR A 82 7.45 20.65 23.10
N TYR A 83 8.65 20.67 22.52
CA TYR A 83 9.43 19.48 22.22
C TYR A 83 9.89 18.76 23.49
N LEU A 84 10.29 19.50 24.53
CA LEU A 84 10.60 18.92 25.84
C LEU A 84 9.36 18.27 26.47
N GLY A 85 8.19 18.90 26.38
CA GLY A 85 6.92 18.34 26.82
C GLY A 85 6.58 17.03 26.09
N TYR A 86 6.71 17.01 24.76
CA TYR A 86 6.51 15.82 23.93
C TYR A 86 7.48 14.69 24.30
N LEU A 87 8.76 15.01 24.52
CA LEU A 87 9.79 14.05 24.92
C LEU A 87 9.50 13.45 26.30
N LEU A 88 9.23 14.28 27.32
CA LEU A 88 8.91 13.81 28.67
C LEU A 88 7.66 12.93 28.70
N MET A 89 6.63 13.32 27.96
CA MET A 89 5.40 12.54 27.83
C MET A 89 5.65 11.21 27.09
N ALA A 90 6.43 11.19 26.01
CA ALA A 90 6.79 9.97 25.28
C ALA A 90 7.59 8.99 26.17
N ILE A 91 8.56 9.50 26.92
CA ILE A 91 9.31 8.74 27.93
C ILE A 91 8.36 8.18 28.99
N GLY A 92 7.47 9.01 29.54
CA GLY A 92 6.47 8.59 30.53
C GLY A 92 5.54 7.47 30.02
N MET A 93 5.07 7.57 28.77
CA MET A 93 4.27 6.53 28.11
C MET A 93 5.03 5.22 28.01
N ILE A 94 6.27 5.23 27.50
CA ILE A 94 7.12 4.03 27.34
C ILE A 94 7.42 3.40 28.71
N LEU A 95 7.84 4.20 29.69
CA LEU A 95 8.12 3.73 31.05
C LEU A 95 6.88 3.11 31.70
N SER A 96 5.67 3.65 31.49
CA SER A 96 4.44 3.12 32.08
C SER A 96 4.05 1.71 31.58
N ILE A 97 4.53 1.28 30.40
CA ILE A 97 4.35 -0.08 29.88
C ILE A 97 5.28 -1.06 30.63
N ILE A 98 6.52 -0.64 30.89
CA ILE A 98 7.58 -1.48 31.45
C ILE A 98 7.54 -1.50 32.99
N ALA A 99 6.96 -0.46 33.60
CA ALA A 99 6.91 -0.23 35.04
C ALA A 99 6.51 -1.48 35.87
N PRO A 100 7.18 -1.75 36.99
CA PRO A 100 6.90 -2.91 37.85
C PRO A 100 5.52 -2.82 38.52
N VAL A 101 4.96 -1.61 38.61
CA VAL A 101 3.63 -1.30 39.15
C VAL A 101 2.89 -0.48 38.09
N GLY A 102 1.62 -0.79 37.83
CA GLY A 102 0.81 -0.08 36.84
C GLY A 102 -0.22 -0.98 36.15
N ARG A 103 -1.15 -0.37 35.40
CA ARG A 103 -2.27 -1.07 34.76
C ARG A 103 -1.84 -2.13 33.75
N PHE A 104 -0.83 -1.85 32.93
CA PHE A 104 -0.33 -2.81 31.94
C PHE A 104 0.22 -4.08 32.60
N ARG A 105 0.97 -3.92 33.70
CA ARG A 105 1.48 -5.02 34.54
C ARG A 105 0.35 -5.76 35.27
N GLU A 106 -0.64 -5.04 35.79
CA GLU A 106 -1.84 -5.59 36.43
C GLU A 106 -2.61 -6.54 35.47
N LEU A 107 -2.87 -6.09 34.23
CA LEU A 107 -3.54 -6.88 33.19
C LEU A 107 -2.73 -8.13 32.81
N ASN A 108 -1.42 -7.99 32.62
CA ASN A 108 -0.52 -9.12 32.34
C ASN A 108 -0.52 -10.14 33.49
N ASN A 109 -0.56 -9.68 34.75
CA ASN A 109 -0.65 -10.55 35.92
C ASN A 109 -2.02 -11.23 36.04
N LYS A 110 -3.12 -10.53 35.73
CA LYS A 110 -4.46 -11.13 35.62
C LYS A 110 -4.51 -12.23 34.55
N LEU A 111 -3.91 -12.01 33.39
CA LEU A 111 -3.76 -13.03 32.34
C LEU A 111 -2.93 -14.25 32.79
N LYS A 112 -1.85 -14.05 33.56
CA LYS A 112 -1.06 -15.16 34.13
C LYS A 112 -1.88 -15.99 35.13
N LYS A 113 -2.63 -15.35 36.04
CA LYS A 113 -3.47 -16.03 37.04
C LYS A 113 -4.58 -16.88 36.38
N LEU A 114 -5.23 -16.37 35.32
CA LEU A 114 -6.22 -17.14 34.55
C LEU A 114 -5.62 -18.42 33.94
N LYS A 115 -4.37 -18.37 33.46
CA LYS A 115 -3.68 -19.54 32.89
C LYS A 115 -3.26 -20.58 33.92
N GLN A 116 -2.80 -20.18 35.11
CA GLN A 116 -2.37 -21.12 36.15
C GLN A 116 -3.54 -22.02 36.59
N LYS A 117 -4.73 -21.44 36.77
CA LYS A 117 -5.98 -22.16 37.09
C LYS A 117 -6.36 -23.20 36.03
N ASN A 118 -5.99 -22.96 34.76
CA ASN A 118 -6.20 -23.88 33.64
C ASN A 118 -5.07 -24.92 33.46
N LYS A 119 -3.91 -24.76 34.13
CA LYS A 119 -2.76 -25.69 34.01
C LYS A 119 -2.85 -26.82 35.05
N GLN A 120 -3.27 -26.53 36.29
CA GLN A 120 -3.44 -27.53 37.35
C GLN A 120 -4.44 -28.63 36.97
N ILE A 121 -5.54 -28.27 36.29
CA ILE A 121 -6.55 -29.22 35.78
C ILE A 121 -5.95 -30.16 34.71
N LYS A 122 -4.93 -29.70 33.96
CA LYS A 122 -4.34 -30.46 32.84
C LYS A 122 -3.22 -31.42 33.25
N SER A 123 -2.49 -31.15 34.34
CA SER A 123 -1.50 -32.11 34.85
C SER A 123 -2.17 -33.32 35.51
N MET A 124 -3.34 -33.14 36.14
CA MET A 124 -4.09 -34.22 36.78
C MET A 124 -4.63 -35.24 35.77
N LEU A 125 -5.10 -34.80 34.59
CA LEU A 125 -5.50 -35.68 33.49
C LEU A 125 -4.32 -36.34 32.75
N PHE A 126 -3.10 -35.78 32.82
CA PHE A 126 -1.94 -36.31 32.10
C PHE A 126 -1.43 -37.62 32.72
N PHE A 127 -1.55 -37.78 34.05
CA PHE A 127 -1.07 -38.96 34.77
C PHE A 127 -1.92 -40.22 34.52
N VAL A 128 -3.20 -40.07 34.14
CA VAL A 128 -4.12 -41.18 33.85
C VAL A 128 -3.95 -41.72 32.42
N MET A 129 -3.35 -40.94 31.52
CA MET A 129 -3.23 -41.27 30.09
C MET A 129 -1.82 -41.77 29.70
N LEU A 130 -1.05 -42.28 30.65
CA LEU A 130 0.30 -42.85 30.42
C LEU A 130 0.32 -44.38 30.42
N SER A 131 -0.82 -45.03 30.64
CA SER A 131 -0.95 -46.48 30.83
C SER A 131 -1.34 -47.27 29.57
N SER A 132 -1.44 -46.63 28.40
CA SER A 132 -1.86 -47.32 27.17
C SER A 132 -1.30 -46.71 25.88
N LEU A 133 -0.43 -47.46 25.20
CA LEU A 133 -0.27 -47.65 23.74
C LEU A 133 1.20 -47.89 23.31
N GLY A 134 1.44 -48.89 22.47
CA GLY A 134 2.73 -49.19 21.82
C GLY A 134 2.57 -49.97 20.50
N GLY A 135 3.59 -49.89 19.62
CA GLY A 135 3.69 -50.52 18.26
C GLY A 135 2.97 -49.74 17.14
N SER A 136 3.50 -49.36 15.95
CA SER A 136 4.52 -49.83 14.96
C SER A 136 3.85 -50.39 13.68
N VAL A 137 3.68 -49.64 12.56
CA VAL A 137 4.56 -49.42 11.37
C VAL A 137 4.76 -50.68 10.49
N PHE A 138 4.25 -50.75 9.23
CA PHE A 138 4.89 -50.62 7.87
C PHE A 138 3.81 -50.91 6.75
N ALA A 139 4.07 -51.01 5.43
CA ALA A 139 4.48 -50.02 4.40
C ALA A 139 4.29 -50.56 2.92
N GLN A 140 4.24 -49.66 1.89
CA GLN A 140 4.37 -49.91 0.41
C GLN A 140 3.25 -50.75 -0.31
N GLU A 141 2.98 -50.74 -1.64
CA GLU A 141 3.66 -50.15 -2.84
C GLU A 141 2.79 -49.94 -4.13
N HIS A 142 3.36 -49.20 -5.11
CA HIS A 142 3.27 -49.09 -6.60
C HIS A 142 2.04 -49.26 -7.55
N HIS A 143 2.20 -48.51 -8.67
CA HIS A 143 1.73 -48.61 -10.09
C HIS A 143 0.66 -47.60 -10.57
N GLU A 144 0.56 -47.19 -11.85
CA GLU A 144 1.53 -46.86 -12.92
C GLU A 144 0.79 -46.07 -14.04
N ASN A 145 1.50 -45.34 -14.92
CA ASN A 145 1.13 -44.76 -16.24
C ASN A 145 -0.34 -44.44 -16.62
N ASP A 146 -0.55 -43.23 -17.16
CA ASP A 146 -0.77 -43.04 -18.61
C ASP A 146 -0.61 -41.56 -19.03
N GLY A 147 -0.17 -41.32 -20.27
CA GLY A 147 0.08 -39.97 -20.80
C GLY A 147 -1.00 -39.50 -21.79
N HIS A 148 -0.83 -38.32 -22.39
CA HIS A 148 -1.18 -38.04 -23.80
C HIS A 148 -0.66 -36.67 -24.29
N ASN A 149 -0.39 -36.59 -25.60
CA ASN A 149 0.13 -35.43 -26.32
C ASN A 149 -0.92 -34.34 -26.55
N HIS A 150 -0.49 -33.06 -26.58
CA HIS A 150 -1.20 -31.99 -27.27
C HIS A 150 -0.25 -31.13 -28.13
N SER A 151 -0.12 -31.50 -29.41
CA SER A 151 0.41 -30.63 -30.45
C SER A 151 -0.62 -29.54 -30.79
N ASN A 152 -0.18 -28.27 -30.79
CA ASN A 152 -1.04 -27.14 -31.15
C ASN A 152 -0.83 -26.74 -32.61
N ASP A 153 -1.76 -27.13 -33.49
CA ASP A 153 -1.82 -26.62 -34.87
C ASP A 153 -2.17 -25.12 -34.88
N SER A 154 -1.40 -24.34 -35.65
CA SER A 154 -1.68 -22.93 -35.90
C SER A 154 -2.19 -22.73 -37.33
N LYS A 155 -3.52 -22.61 -37.49
CA LYS A 155 -4.11 -22.22 -38.77
C LYS A 155 -3.94 -20.72 -39.02
N ILE A 156 -3.21 -20.41 -40.08
CA ILE A 156 -3.04 -19.05 -40.61
C ILE A 156 -4.26 -18.71 -41.48
N VAL A 157 -4.87 -17.55 -41.23
CA VAL A 157 -5.84 -16.90 -42.13
C VAL A 157 -5.45 -15.44 -42.25
N ARG A 158 -5.31 -14.93 -43.48
CA ARG A 158 -4.86 -13.56 -43.77
C ARG A 158 -5.99 -12.54 -43.60
N GLY A 159 -5.62 -11.36 -43.10
CA GLY A 159 -6.51 -10.21 -42.88
C GLY A 159 -6.54 -9.82 -41.40
N GLU A 160 -6.05 -8.63 -41.06
CA GLU A 160 -5.98 -8.09 -39.68
C GLU A 160 -5.22 -8.98 -38.68
N THR A 161 -3.99 -9.36 -39.03
CA THR A 161 -3.10 -10.16 -38.17
C THR A 161 -2.45 -9.33 -37.07
N PHE A 162 -2.29 -9.94 -35.89
CA PHE A 162 -1.41 -9.48 -34.83
C PHE A 162 -0.53 -10.65 -34.39
N HIS A 163 0.70 -10.35 -33.98
CA HIS A 163 1.61 -11.35 -33.41
C HIS A 163 2.01 -10.94 -32.00
N VAL A 164 2.40 -11.92 -31.20
CA VAL A 164 2.83 -11.75 -29.82
C VAL A 164 4.12 -12.53 -29.67
N ILE A 165 5.15 -11.90 -29.11
CA ILE A 165 6.45 -12.51 -28.89
C ILE A 165 6.34 -13.74 -27.97
N SER A 166 7.28 -14.69 -28.11
CA SER A 166 7.32 -15.85 -27.21
C SER A 166 7.53 -15.44 -25.75
N LYS A 167 7.19 -16.32 -24.82
CA LYS A 167 7.35 -16.03 -23.38
C LYS A 167 8.83 -15.92 -23.02
N GLU A 168 9.68 -16.71 -23.67
CA GLU A 168 11.12 -16.77 -23.48
C GLU A 168 11.76 -15.44 -23.93
N HIS A 169 11.41 -14.94 -25.12
CA HIS A 169 11.90 -13.63 -25.57
C HIS A 169 11.31 -12.47 -24.73
N SER A 170 10.08 -12.61 -24.26
CA SER A 170 9.49 -11.67 -23.30
C SER A 170 10.23 -11.63 -21.96
N ASP A 171 10.84 -12.74 -21.52
CA ASP A 171 11.62 -12.80 -20.28
C ASP A 171 13.04 -12.21 -20.48
N GLU A 172 13.65 -12.37 -21.67
CA GLU A 172 14.89 -11.67 -22.05
C GLU A 172 14.70 -10.14 -22.12
N LEU A 173 13.58 -9.69 -22.70
CA LEU A 173 13.24 -8.27 -22.82
C LEU A 173 12.86 -7.63 -21.48
N ALA A 174 12.37 -8.42 -20.51
CA ALA A 174 11.86 -7.94 -19.22
C ALA A 174 12.84 -7.01 -18.46
N THR A 175 14.14 -7.27 -18.57
CA THR A 175 15.21 -6.53 -17.86
C THR A 175 15.81 -5.35 -18.63
N LEU A 176 15.34 -5.04 -19.85
CA LEU A 176 15.80 -3.86 -20.59
C LEU A 176 15.53 -2.58 -19.76
N PRO A 177 16.56 -1.76 -19.44
CA PRO A 177 16.36 -0.48 -18.76
C PRO A 177 15.60 0.52 -19.64
N VAL A 178 14.57 1.14 -19.07
CA VAL A 178 13.75 2.20 -19.69
C VAL A 178 13.47 3.27 -18.63
N GLN A 179 13.44 4.55 -19.02
CA GLN A 179 12.98 5.61 -18.12
C GLN A 179 11.44 5.67 -18.09
N SER A 180 10.83 5.48 -16.92
CA SER A 180 9.39 5.66 -16.74
C SER A 180 8.98 7.14 -16.76
N TYR A 181 7.68 7.39 -16.85
CA TYR A 181 7.11 8.74 -16.97
C TYR A 181 7.32 9.63 -15.73
N ASP A 182 7.61 9.01 -14.58
CA ASP A 182 7.98 9.64 -13.31
C ASP A 182 9.50 9.89 -13.16
N GLY A 183 10.29 9.48 -14.15
CA GLY A 183 11.73 9.68 -14.21
C GLY A 183 12.60 8.56 -13.63
N ARG A 184 12.01 7.54 -13.00
CA ARG A 184 12.77 6.36 -12.52
C ARG A 184 13.30 5.55 -13.71
N ILE A 185 14.48 4.94 -13.59
CA ILE A 185 14.92 3.91 -14.55
C ILE A 185 14.44 2.57 -14.04
N VAL A 186 13.62 1.89 -14.83
CA VAL A 186 12.89 0.67 -14.47
C VAL A 186 13.18 -0.45 -15.48
N PRO A 187 13.01 -1.73 -15.10
CA PRO A 187 12.92 -2.81 -16.08
C PRO A 187 11.70 -2.59 -16.98
N PHE A 188 11.83 -2.89 -18.28
CA PHE A 188 10.73 -2.80 -19.24
C PHE A 188 9.49 -3.61 -18.81
N HIS A 189 9.68 -4.70 -18.05
CA HIS A 189 8.59 -5.41 -17.38
C HIS A 189 7.74 -4.53 -16.47
N THR A 190 8.36 -3.73 -15.61
CA THR A 190 7.63 -2.84 -14.69
C THR A 190 6.84 -1.81 -15.47
N LEU A 191 7.46 -1.19 -16.48
CA LEU A 191 6.78 -0.24 -17.36
C LEU A 191 5.56 -0.87 -18.04
N CYS A 192 5.70 -2.09 -18.58
CA CYS A 192 4.60 -2.79 -19.21
C CYS A 192 3.47 -3.14 -18.22
N ASP A 193 3.81 -3.61 -17.01
CA ASP A 193 2.84 -3.89 -15.95
C ASP A 193 2.07 -2.62 -15.53
N GLN A 194 2.77 -1.49 -15.35
CA GLN A 194 2.16 -0.19 -15.06
C GLN A 194 1.18 0.22 -16.16
N LEU A 195 1.60 0.21 -17.43
CA LEU A 195 0.79 0.61 -18.58
C LEU A 195 -0.45 -0.29 -18.77
N LEU A 196 -0.29 -1.61 -18.65
CA LEU A 196 -1.41 -2.54 -18.78
C LEU A 196 -2.37 -2.46 -17.58
N ARG A 197 -1.86 -2.28 -16.35
CA ARG A 197 -2.71 -2.07 -15.17
C ARG A 197 -3.48 -0.75 -15.24
N LYS A 198 -2.84 0.33 -15.73
CA LYS A 198 -3.45 1.65 -15.91
C LYS A 198 -4.60 1.63 -16.94
N THR A 199 -4.39 0.95 -18.07
CA THR A 199 -5.37 0.88 -19.17
C THR A 199 -6.44 -0.20 -18.97
N TYR A 200 -6.05 -1.43 -18.59
CA TYR A 200 -6.89 -2.64 -18.56
C TYR A 200 -7.21 -3.17 -17.14
N ARG A 201 -6.60 -2.62 -16.06
CA ARG A 201 -6.77 -3.04 -14.65
C ARG A 201 -6.37 -4.51 -14.35
N LYS A 202 -5.54 -5.15 -15.17
CA LYS A 202 -4.92 -6.46 -14.91
C LYS A 202 -3.43 -6.44 -15.29
N ASN A 203 -2.65 -7.37 -14.74
CA ASN A 203 -1.24 -7.62 -15.12
C ASN A 203 -1.12 -8.58 -16.33
N THR A 204 -2.24 -9.12 -16.82
CA THR A 204 -2.33 -10.00 -17.99
C THR A 204 -3.49 -9.57 -18.88
N LEU A 205 -3.33 -9.76 -20.20
CA LEU A 205 -4.34 -9.47 -21.20
C LEU A 205 -4.97 -10.77 -21.69
N GLU A 206 -6.30 -10.86 -21.59
CA GLU A 206 -7.09 -12.00 -22.06
C GLU A 206 -7.59 -11.69 -23.47
N HIS A 207 -7.10 -12.39 -24.50
CA HIS A 207 -7.48 -12.15 -25.89
C HIS A 207 -7.49 -13.44 -26.71
N LYS A 208 -8.53 -13.64 -27.54
CA LYS A 208 -8.79 -14.88 -28.31
C LYS A 208 -8.56 -16.19 -27.50
N ALA A 209 -9.10 -16.24 -26.28
CA ALA A 209 -8.95 -17.35 -25.32
C ALA A 209 -7.49 -17.69 -24.89
N LYS A 210 -6.52 -16.81 -25.17
CA LYS A 210 -5.15 -16.89 -24.65
C LYS A 210 -4.89 -15.76 -23.66
N ASN A 211 -3.99 -16.00 -22.72
CA ASN A 211 -3.55 -15.02 -21.73
C ASN A 211 -2.12 -14.63 -22.03
N TYR A 212 -1.89 -13.32 -22.19
CA TYR A 212 -0.58 -12.74 -22.48
C TYR A 212 -0.09 -11.95 -21.27
N ASN A 213 1.21 -11.99 -20.99
CA ASN A 213 1.81 -11.15 -19.96
C ASN A 213 1.87 -9.68 -20.40
N ALA A 214 2.20 -8.76 -19.50
CA ALA A 214 2.21 -7.33 -19.84
C ALA A 214 3.23 -6.96 -20.93
N VAL A 215 4.45 -7.51 -20.90
CA VAL A 215 5.49 -7.26 -21.91
C VAL A 215 5.04 -7.72 -23.29
N GLN A 216 4.56 -8.96 -23.40
CA GLN A 216 3.93 -9.52 -24.59
C GLN A 216 2.80 -8.63 -25.15
N SER A 217 1.94 -8.15 -24.25
CA SER A 217 0.78 -7.33 -24.61
C SER A 217 1.21 -5.96 -25.15
N ILE A 218 2.08 -5.24 -24.44
CA ILE A 218 2.52 -3.90 -24.82
C ILE A 218 3.40 -3.94 -26.08
N VAL A 219 4.30 -4.93 -26.23
CA VAL A 219 5.05 -5.13 -27.48
C VAL A 219 4.11 -5.42 -28.66
N SER A 220 3.08 -6.23 -28.47
CA SER A 220 2.07 -6.45 -29.52
C SER A 220 1.28 -5.17 -29.85
N MET A 221 0.94 -4.36 -28.85
CA MET A 221 0.27 -3.06 -29.06
C MET A 221 1.15 -2.05 -29.81
N LEU A 222 2.45 -2.02 -29.53
CA LEU A 222 3.44 -1.21 -30.23
C LEU A 222 3.57 -1.61 -31.70
N LEU A 223 3.76 -2.92 -31.96
CA LEU A 223 4.01 -3.45 -33.31
C LEU A 223 2.75 -3.51 -34.19
N TYR A 224 1.59 -3.76 -33.59
CA TYR A 224 0.32 -4.01 -34.29
C TYR A 224 -0.77 -3.00 -33.89
N ALA A 225 -0.40 -1.72 -33.75
CA ALA A 225 -1.25 -0.65 -33.24
C ALA A 225 -2.63 -0.55 -33.94
N GLU A 226 -2.70 -0.66 -35.26
CA GLU A 226 -3.97 -0.59 -36.01
C GLU A 226 -4.94 -1.75 -35.70
N TYR A 227 -4.41 -2.93 -35.35
CA TYR A 227 -5.21 -4.04 -34.85
C TYR A 227 -5.74 -3.75 -33.45
N TRP A 228 -4.84 -3.31 -32.55
CA TRP A 228 -5.14 -3.08 -31.14
C TRP A 228 -6.03 -1.87 -30.89
N LYS A 229 -5.98 -0.82 -31.73
CA LYS A 229 -6.93 0.31 -31.73
C LYS A 229 -8.41 -0.13 -31.85
N LYS A 230 -8.67 -1.30 -32.44
CA LYS A 230 -10.01 -1.89 -32.59
C LYS A 230 -10.42 -2.83 -31.44
N GLN A 231 -9.48 -3.32 -30.63
CA GLN A 231 -9.76 -4.30 -29.56
C GLN A 231 -10.20 -3.62 -28.26
N ASN A 232 -11.01 -4.30 -27.45
CA ASN A 232 -11.57 -3.76 -26.20
C ASN A 232 -10.57 -3.85 -25.03
N THR A 233 -9.53 -3.01 -25.05
CA THR A 233 -8.43 -3.01 -24.08
C THR A 233 -8.53 -1.93 -23.00
N ILE A 234 -9.42 -0.94 -23.14
CA ILE A 234 -9.52 0.20 -22.21
C ILE A 234 -10.66 -0.03 -21.22
N TYR A 235 -10.32 -0.11 -19.92
CA TYR A 235 -11.29 -0.28 -18.83
C TYR A 235 -12.06 1.01 -18.52
N ILE A 236 -13.38 0.95 -18.64
CA ILE A 236 -14.32 2.03 -18.34
C ILE A 236 -14.79 1.94 -16.87
N PRO A 237 -14.65 3.01 -16.05
CA PRO A 237 -15.20 3.05 -14.70
C PRO A 237 -16.72 2.83 -14.66
N SER A 238 -17.22 2.13 -13.64
CA SER A 238 -18.64 1.75 -13.52
C SER A 238 -19.65 2.91 -13.57
N VAL A 239 -19.26 4.10 -13.11
CA VAL A 239 -20.07 5.34 -13.22
C VAL A 239 -20.29 5.73 -14.68
N LEU A 240 -19.21 5.68 -15.47
CA LEU A 240 -19.24 6.02 -16.90
C LEU A 240 -19.97 4.94 -17.71
N GLN A 241 -19.82 3.66 -17.34
CA GLN A 241 -20.62 2.57 -17.94
C GLN A 241 -22.13 2.87 -17.83
N LYS A 242 -22.59 3.31 -16.65
CA LYS A 242 -23.99 3.68 -16.42
C LYS A 242 -24.40 4.98 -17.11
N ARG A 243 -23.68 6.10 -16.86
CA ARG A 243 -24.06 7.43 -17.38
C ARG A 243 -23.90 7.55 -18.90
N LEU A 244 -22.91 6.88 -19.50
CA LEU A 244 -22.59 6.95 -20.94
C LEU A 244 -23.01 5.69 -21.72
N LYS A 245 -23.67 4.71 -21.07
CA LYS A 245 -24.14 3.43 -21.65
C LYS A 245 -23.02 2.61 -22.33
N LEU A 246 -21.83 2.60 -21.73
CA LEU A 246 -20.63 1.93 -22.26
C LEU A 246 -20.43 0.53 -21.65
N LYS A 247 -19.81 -0.38 -22.41
CA LYS A 247 -19.36 -1.68 -21.90
C LYS A 247 -18.17 -1.51 -20.95
N LYS A 248 -17.91 -2.53 -20.11
CA LYS A 248 -16.80 -2.55 -19.13
C LYS A 248 -15.43 -2.30 -19.75
N HIS A 249 -15.19 -2.85 -20.94
CA HIS A 249 -14.03 -2.53 -21.76
C HIS A 249 -14.50 -2.00 -23.11
N GLN A 250 -13.76 -1.03 -23.62
CA GLN A 250 -13.97 -0.38 -24.91
C GLN A 250 -12.66 -0.34 -25.69
N SER A 251 -12.75 -0.14 -27.00
CA SER A 251 -11.58 0.06 -27.85
C SER A 251 -11.21 1.52 -27.94
N TYR A 252 -9.95 1.80 -28.27
CA TYR A 252 -9.47 3.17 -28.52
C TYR A 252 -10.36 3.88 -29.55
N ARG A 253 -10.72 3.17 -30.63
CA ARG A 253 -11.58 3.68 -31.70
C ARG A 253 -13.05 3.85 -31.31
N SER A 254 -13.56 3.22 -30.24
CA SER A 254 -14.94 3.48 -29.76
C SER A 254 -15.04 4.63 -28.75
N ILE A 255 -13.90 5.11 -28.21
CA ILE A 255 -13.85 6.26 -27.30
C ILE A 255 -13.24 7.53 -27.94
N SER A 256 -12.90 7.47 -29.23
CA SER A 256 -12.35 8.61 -29.99
C SER A 256 -12.96 8.73 -31.39
N HIS A 257 -12.83 9.91 -31.96
CA HIS A 257 -13.14 10.25 -33.35
C HIS A 257 -11.94 10.97 -33.96
N ILE A 258 -11.93 11.15 -35.28
CA ILE A 258 -10.91 11.93 -35.99
C ILE A 258 -11.45 13.34 -36.23
N ASP A 259 -10.66 14.38 -35.93
CA ASP A 259 -11.00 15.78 -36.21
C ASP A 259 -10.75 16.15 -37.69
N SER A 260 -11.06 17.40 -38.05
CA SER A 260 -10.83 17.94 -39.41
C SER A 260 -9.35 17.94 -39.84
N ASN A 261 -8.43 17.82 -38.88
CA ASN A 261 -6.99 17.89 -39.08
C ASN A 261 -6.35 16.49 -39.09
N GLY A 262 -7.14 15.42 -38.98
CA GLY A 262 -6.67 14.03 -38.94
C GLY A 262 -6.26 13.52 -37.55
N ASN A 263 -6.42 14.31 -36.48
CA ASN A 263 -6.01 13.93 -35.14
C ASN A 263 -7.11 13.15 -34.40
N PRO A 264 -6.76 12.14 -33.57
CA PRO A 264 -7.71 11.49 -32.70
C PRO A 264 -8.10 12.39 -31.52
N VAL A 265 -9.40 12.64 -31.37
CA VAL A 265 -9.98 13.44 -30.28
C VAL A 265 -10.88 12.55 -29.42
N PHE A 266 -10.82 12.74 -28.10
CA PHE A 266 -11.62 12.00 -27.14
C PHE A 266 -13.12 12.35 -27.28
N ASN A 267 -14.00 11.35 -27.31
CA ASN A 267 -15.43 11.54 -27.58
C ASN A 267 -16.17 12.40 -26.53
N TRP A 268 -15.59 12.59 -25.35
CA TRP A 268 -16.16 13.41 -24.27
C TRP A 268 -15.23 14.56 -23.86
N GLU A 269 -14.47 15.11 -24.81
CA GLU A 269 -13.51 16.21 -24.59
C GLU A 269 -14.13 17.41 -23.85
N ASN A 270 -15.35 17.82 -24.24
CA ASN A 270 -16.06 18.93 -23.59
C ASN A 270 -16.43 18.65 -22.13
N GLN A 271 -16.82 17.41 -21.81
CA GLN A 271 -17.10 16.99 -20.43
C GLN A 271 -15.81 16.90 -19.62
N TYR A 272 -14.74 16.37 -20.21
CA TYR A 272 -13.41 16.33 -19.62
C TYR A 272 -12.89 17.73 -19.27
N ARG A 273 -12.91 18.68 -20.20
CA ARG A 273 -12.46 20.07 -19.95
C ARG A 273 -13.23 20.73 -18.81
N LYS A 274 -14.57 20.60 -18.79
CA LYS A 274 -15.42 21.10 -17.71
C LYS A 274 -15.10 20.46 -16.35
N ALA A 275 -14.80 19.16 -16.32
CA ALA A 275 -14.41 18.45 -15.10
C ALA A 275 -13.01 18.89 -14.62
N PHE A 276 -12.05 19.03 -15.54
CA PHE A 276 -10.66 19.37 -15.24
C PHE A 276 -10.53 20.81 -14.69
N GLN A 277 -11.31 21.75 -15.24
CA GLN A 277 -11.35 23.16 -14.79
C GLN A 277 -11.95 23.36 -13.39
N LYS A 278 -12.72 22.40 -12.85
CA LYS A 278 -13.24 22.48 -11.48
C LYS A 278 -12.11 22.31 -10.44
N PRO A 279 -12.11 23.09 -9.34
CA PRO A 279 -11.31 22.78 -8.15
C PRO A 279 -11.58 21.35 -7.68
N GLU A 280 -10.56 20.65 -7.19
CA GLU A 280 -10.67 19.23 -6.86
C GLU A 280 -11.72 18.90 -5.78
N SER A 281 -11.89 19.80 -4.81
CA SER A 281 -12.96 19.74 -3.79
C SER A 281 -14.38 19.73 -4.40
N ASN A 282 -14.53 20.27 -5.61
CA ASN A 282 -15.83 20.50 -6.26
C ASN A 282 -16.07 19.53 -7.43
N ARG A 283 -15.20 18.51 -7.62
CA ARG A 283 -15.34 17.46 -8.64
C ARG A 283 -16.23 16.32 -8.12
N ASP A 284 -17.35 16.06 -8.80
CA ASP A 284 -18.22 14.90 -8.50
C ASP A 284 -17.54 13.58 -8.90
N GLU A 285 -18.19 12.43 -8.62
CA GLU A 285 -17.60 11.14 -9.01
C GLU A 285 -17.43 11.01 -10.53
N PHE A 286 -18.33 11.60 -11.33
CA PHE A 286 -18.24 11.57 -12.79
C PHE A 286 -17.07 12.43 -13.30
N ASP A 287 -16.87 13.64 -12.76
CA ASP A 287 -15.74 14.51 -13.05
C ASP A 287 -14.42 13.76 -12.80
N LYS A 288 -14.29 13.12 -11.63
CA LYS A 288 -13.11 12.32 -11.26
C LYS A 288 -12.92 11.11 -12.20
N LYS A 289 -14.00 10.41 -12.58
CA LYS A 289 -13.89 9.24 -13.47
C LYS A 289 -13.67 9.62 -14.95
N ILE A 290 -14.18 10.76 -15.45
CA ILE A 290 -14.01 11.17 -16.85
C ILE A 290 -12.58 11.69 -17.11
N ILE A 291 -11.98 12.42 -16.16
CA ILE A 291 -10.55 12.78 -16.19
C ILE A 291 -9.69 11.51 -16.28
N LYS A 292 -9.96 10.51 -15.44
CA LYS A 292 -9.24 9.21 -15.46
C LYS A 292 -9.55 8.33 -16.68
N LEU A 293 -10.58 8.63 -17.47
CA LEU A 293 -10.79 7.98 -18.77
C LEU A 293 -10.03 8.70 -19.88
N HIS A 294 -9.99 10.03 -19.87
CA HIS A 294 -9.15 10.83 -20.77
C HIS A 294 -7.66 10.49 -20.58
N GLU A 295 -7.18 10.38 -19.34
CA GLU A 295 -5.83 9.94 -19.03
C GLU A 295 -5.49 8.57 -19.65
N LYS A 296 -6.41 7.60 -19.60
CA LYS A 296 -6.20 6.28 -20.26
C LYS A 296 -6.21 6.38 -21.78
N PHE A 297 -7.05 7.25 -22.35
CA PHE A 297 -7.06 7.50 -23.78
C PHE A 297 -5.68 8.01 -24.24
N GLN A 298 -5.12 9.01 -23.54
CA GLN A 298 -3.76 9.50 -23.78
C GLN A 298 -2.70 8.40 -23.59
N VAL A 299 -2.72 7.68 -22.47
CA VAL A 299 -1.77 6.57 -22.22
C VAL A 299 -1.83 5.50 -23.32
N THR A 300 -3.02 5.14 -23.80
CA THR A 300 -3.16 4.18 -24.91
C THR A 300 -2.67 4.77 -26.24
N GLN A 301 -2.91 6.06 -26.50
CA GLN A 301 -2.36 6.76 -27.66
C GLN A 301 -0.82 6.78 -27.63
N ASP A 302 -0.23 7.08 -26.48
CA ASP A 302 1.21 7.15 -26.26
C ASP A 302 1.89 5.78 -26.35
N VAL A 303 1.22 4.71 -25.90
CA VAL A 303 1.64 3.32 -26.18
C VAL A 303 1.66 3.04 -27.68
N PHE A 304 0.62 3.39 -28.44
CA PHE A 304 0.60 3.15 -29.89
C PHE A 304 1.64 3.96 -30.68
N HIS A 305 2.11 5.10 -30.17
CA HIS A 305 3.18 5.90 -30.76
C HIS A 305 4.57 5.64 -30.15
N GLY A 306 4.70 4.68 -29.23
CA GLY A 306 5.97 4.34 -28.60
C GLY A 306 6.55 5.39 -27.65
N GLN A 307 5.76 6.38 -27.21
CA GLN A 307 6.27 7.51 -26.40
C GLN A 307 6.82 7.10 -25.03
N TYR A 308 6.34 5.97 -24.48
CA TYR A 308 6.88 5.39 -23.25
C TYR A 308 8.18 4.60 -23.45
N LEU A 309 8.61 4.34 -24.69
CA LEU A 309 9.84 3.58 -24.98
C LEU A 309 11.09 4.49 -24.88
N LYS A 310 11.24 5.18 -23.74
CA LYS A 310 12.41 6.02 -23.43
C LYS A 310 13.62 5.15 -23.12
N VAL A 311 14.30 4.65 -24.15
CA VAL A 311 15.42 3.70 -24.06
C VAL A 311 16.78 4.31 -24.45
N ILE A 312 16.82 5.55 -24.92
CA ILE A 312 18.05 6.23 -25.34
C ILE A 312 18.47 7.23 -24.26
N PRO A 313 19.46 6.94 -23.40
CA PRO A 313 20.03 7.94 -22.50
C PRO A 313 20.68 9.06 -23.30
N LEU A 314 20.33 10.32 -23.01
CA LEU A 314 20.98 11.49 -23.61
C LEU A 314 22.35 11.70 -22.97
N LYS A 315 23.38 11.76 -23.81
CA LYS A 315 24.77 11.85 -23.36
C LYS A 315 25.05 13.21 -22.71
N ASN A 316 25.56 13.19 -21.48
CA ASN A 316 25.87 14.38 -20.67
C ASN A 316 24.67 15.31 -20.41
N ASP A 317 23.43 14.84 -20.53
CA ASP A 317 22.25 15.63 -20.17
C ASP A 317 22.19 15.87 -18.64
N PRO A 318 22.13 17.13 -18.15
CA PRO A 318 22.16 17.42 -16.72
C PRO A 318 20.93 16.89 -15.97
N ASN A 319 19.80 16.68 -16.65
CA ASN A 319 18.58 16.09 -16.07
C ASN A 319 18.54 14.56 -16.24
N ASN A 320 19.60 13.92 -16.76
CA ASN A 320 19.67 12.48 -17.06
C ASN A 320 18.46 11.97 -17.85
N THR A 321 18.03 12.74 -18.85
CA THR A 321 16.85 12.48 -19.68
C THR A 321 17.09 11.32 -20.64
N TRP A 322 16.07 10.50 -20.86
CA TRP A 322 16.05 9.45 -21.87
C TRP A 322 14.99 9.75 -22.92
N SER A 323 15.29 9.49 -24.19
CA SER A 323 14.40 9.74 -25.32
C SER A 323 13.90 8.46 -26.01
N ASN A 324 12.84 8.64 -26.78
CA ASN A 324 12.16 7.65 -27.62
C ASN A 324 12.96 7.45 -28.93
N PRO A 325 13.16 6.21 -29.43
CA PRO A 325 13.79 5.95 -30.73
C PRO A 325 13.09 6.58 -31.95
N MET A 326 11.83 7.02 -31.81
CA MET A 326 11.10 7.72 -32.86
C MET A 326 11.41 9.24 -32.92
N ASP A 327 12.27 9.77 -32.05
CA ASP A 327 12.72 11.16 -32.13
C ASP A 327 13.63 11.38 -33.36
N ILE A 328 13.13 12.18 -34.30
CA ILE A 328 13.78 12.49 -35.58
C ILE A 328 15.11 13.24 -35.38
N ASN A 329 15.22 14.07 -34.34
CA ASN A 329 16.40 14.89 -34.10
C ASN A 329 17.59 14.03 -33.64
N LEU A 330 17.32 13.02 -32.81
CA LEU A 330 18.33 12.07 -32.32
C LEU A 330 18.69 11.01 -33.37
N SER A 331 17.70 10.57 -34.15
CA SER A 331 17.89 9.58 -35.22
C SER A 331 18.89 10.01 -36.31
N ARG A 332 19.13 11.32 -36.44
CA ARG A 332 20.08 11.93 -37.41
C ARG A 332 21.38 12.44 -36.77
N GLY A 333 21.54 12.31 -35.45
CA GLY A 333 22.65 12.87 -34.68
C GLY A 333 23.86 11.95 -34.47
N LYS A 334 24.90 12.48 -33.81
CA LYS A 334 26.13 11.73 -33.46
C LYS A 334 25.91 10.61 -32.42
N ASP A 335 24.87 10.72 -31.58
CA ASP A 335 24.52 9.70 -30.57
C ASP A 335 23.52 8.63 -31.09
N SER A 336 23.43 8.46 -32.42
CA SER A 336 22.45 7.58 -33.10
C SER A 336 22.66 6.06 -32.92
N THR A 337 23.73 5.60 -32.25
CA THR A 337 24.03 4.15 -32.13
C THR A 337 22.97 3.40 -31.34
N ILE A 338 22.54 3.92 -30.17
CA ILE A 338 21.49 3.29 -29.37
C ILE A 338 20.16 3.32 -30.14
N ALA A 339 19.81 4.46 -30.74
CA ALA A 339 18.61 4.59 -31.57
C ALA A 339 18.57 3.55 -32.71
N ARG A 340 19.67 3.40 -33.46
CA ARG A 340 19.78 2.41 -34.54
C ARG A 340 19.69 0.97 -34.04
N LEU A 341 20.33 0.64 -32.91
CA LEU A 341 20.20 -0.68 -32.29
C LEU A 341 18.75 -0.96 -31.86
N THR A 342 18.07 0.01 -31.25
CA THR A 342 16.65 -0.11 -30.87
C THR A 342 15.74 -0.28 -32.09
N LEU A 343 15.90 0.51 -33.15
CA LEU A 343 15.09 0.41 -34.37
C LEU A 343 15.34 -0.92 -35.10
N ASN A 344 16.59 -1.37 -35.18
CA ASN A 344 16.94 -2.69 -35.73
C ASN A 344 16.34 -3.82 -34.89
N TYR A 345 16.37 -3.71 -33.55
CA TYR A 345 15.74 -4.68 -32.65
C TYR A 345 14.21 -4.72 -32.86
N ILE A 346 13.52 -3.58 -32.87
CA ILE A 346 12.08 -3.49 -33.12
C ILE A 346 11.70 -4.15 -34.45
N ARG A 347 12.47 -3.85 -35.51
CA ARG A 347 12.29 -4.47 -36.83
C ARG A 347 12.52 -5.98 -36.81
N SER A 348 13.62 -6.43 -36.22
CA SER A 348 13.95 -7.86 -36.09
C SER A 348 12.87 -8.62 -35.31
N VAL A 349 12.31 -8.03 -34.24
CA VAL A 349 11.17 -8.60 -33.51
C VAL A 349 9.91 -8.62 -34.37
N TYR A 350 9.62 -7.58 -35.16
CA TYR A 350 8.48 -7.60 -36.09
C TYR A 350 8.61 -8.73 -37.11
N ASP A 351 9.73 -8.74 -37.86
CA ASP A 351 10.01 -9.69 -38.93
C ASP A 351 10.04 -11.15 -38.40
N LEU A 352 10.74 -11.42 -37.29
CA LEU A 352 10.94 -12.78 -36.75
C LEU A 352 9.83 -13.24 -35.79
N SER A 353 8.88 -12.39 -35.40
CA SER A 353 7.69 -12.80 -34.62
C SER A 353 6.77 -13.77 -35.38
N LEU A 354 6.93 -13.85 -36.71
CA LEU A 354 6.23 -14.80 -37.57
C LEU A 354 6.81 -16.22 -37.46
N GLU A 355 8.12 -16.34 -37.26
CA GLU A 355 8.87 -17.59 -37.30
C GLU A 355 9.23 -18.15 -35.91
N ASN A 356 8.98 -17.36 -34.85
CA ASN A 356 9.40 -17.64 -33.46
C ASN A 356 10.92 -17.81 -33.24
N ASN A 357 11.75 -17.31 -34.16
CA ASN A 357 13.21 -17.37 -34.06
C ASN A 357 13.81 -16.07 -33.51
N TYR A 358 13.96 -15.96 -32.19
CA TYR A 358 14.43 -14.73 -31.53
C TYR A 358 15.96 -14.66 -31.32
N LYS A 359 16.75 -15.51 -31.97
CA LYS A 359 18.21 -15.57 -31.74
C LYS A 359 18.91 -14.26 -32.08
N GLU A 360 18.58 -13.66 -33.22
CA GLU A 360 19.12 -12.36 -33.64
C GLU A 360 18.60 -11.22 -32.75
N CYS A 361 17.30 -11.23 -32.41
CA CYS A 361 16.69 -10.29 -31.48
C CYS A 361 17.44 -10.25 -30.13
N ASN A 362 17.81 -11.42 -29.59
CA ASN A 362 18.56 -11.52 -28.32
C ASN A 362 19.98 -10.95 -28.43
N ILE A 363 20.65 -11.09 -29.57
CA ILE A 363 21.98 -10.50 -29.83
C ILE A 363 21.88 -8.96 -29.85
N LEU A 364 20.93 -8.42 -30.63
CA LEU A 364 20.66 -6.98 -30.71
C LEU A 364 20.27 -6.39 -29.34
N LEU A 365 19.44 -7.10 -28.58
CA LEU A 365 19.02 -6.70 -27.23
C LEU A 365 20.20 -6.69 -26.24
N THR A 366 21.12 -7.66 -26.34
CA THR A 366 22.33 -7.72 -25.49
C THR A 366 23.27 -6.56 -25.82
N GLN A 367 23.45 -6.25 -27.11
CA GLN A 367 24.21 -5.08 -27.57
C GLN A 367 23.58 -3.78 -27.06
N LEU A 368 22.24 -3.63 -27.18
CA LEU A 368 21.49 -2.47 -26.70
C LEU A 368 21.71 -2.23 -25.19
N LYS A 369 21.53 -3.26 -24.35
CA LYS A 369 21.76 -3.16 -22.89
C LYS A 369 23.21 -2.76 -22.57
N SER A 370 24.19 -3.27 -23.33
CA SER A 370 25.61 -2.94 -23.19
C SER A 370 25.89 -1.46 -23.52
N GLU A 371 25.39 -0.96 -24.66
CA GLU A 371 25.58 0.45 -25.04
C GLU A 371 24.86 1.42 -24.10
N GLN A 372 23.65 1.10 -23.63
CA GLN A 372 22.96 1.88 -22.60
C GLN A 372 23.82 2.04 -21.34
N ARG A 373 24.44 0.95 -20.86
CA ARG A 373 25.33 0.97 -19.68
C ARG A 373 26.62 1.75 -19.92
N LYS A 374 27.17 1.75 -21.14
CA LYS A 374 28.33 2.59 -21.49
C LYS A 374 28.01 4.08 -21.47
N VAL A 375 26.83 4.48 -21.94
CA VAL A 375 26.44 5.91 -22.03
C VAL A 375 25.94 6.46 -20.69
N ALA A 376 25.04 5.76 -20.01
CA ALA A 376 24.42 6.24 -18.76
C ALA A 376 25.21 5.85 -17.49
N GLY A 377 26.19 4.95 -17.59
CA GLY A 377 27.08 4.59 -16.49
C GLY A 377 26.36 4.19 -15.20
N LYS A 378 26.65 4.90 -14.11
CA LYS A 378 26.11 4.64 -12.76
C LYS A 378 24.64 5.03 -12.56
N ILE A 379 24.00 5.69 -13.53
CA ILE A 379 22.60 6.12 -13.42
C ILE A 379 21.66 4.91 -13.58
N ILE A 380 22.04 3.91 -14.41
CA ILE A 380 21.25 2.69 -14.59
C ILE A 380 21.42 1.76 -13.38
N PRO A 381 20.33 1.23 -12.80
CA PRO A 381 20.38 0.19 -11.77
C PRO A 381 21.24 -1.03 -12.15
N SER A 382 21.79 -1.74 -11.16
CA SER A 382 22.54 -2.97 -11.41
C SER A 382 21.63 -4.05 -12.01
N GLU A 383 22.21 -4.96 -12.82
CA GLU A 383 21.46 -6.10 -13.39
C GLU A 383 20.74 -6.91 -12.30
N ASN A 384 21.37 -7.08 -11.14
CA ASN A 384 20.78 -7.78 -10.00
C ASN A 384 19.53 -7.05 -9.46
N LEU A 385 19.54 -5.71 -9.42
CA LEU A 385 18.40 -4.93 -8.95
C LEU A 385 17.24 -4.94 -9.97
N LEU A 386 17.55 -4.85 -11.26
CA LEU A 386 16.54 -4.99 -12.32
C LEU A 386 15.89 -6.37 -12.30
N ASN A 387 16.70 -7.44 -12.20
CA ASN A 387 16.21 -8.81 -12.06
C ASN A 387 15.39 -9.03 -10.78
N LEU A 388 15.77 -8.38 -9.68
CA LEU A 388 15.04 -8.44 -8.41
C LEU A 388 13.66 -7.76 -8.52
N GLU A 389 13.58 -6.61 -9.19
CA GLU A 389 12.30 -5.92 -9.45
C GLU A 389 11.37 -6.74 -10.36
N VAL A 390 11.90 -7.35 -11.42
CA VAL A 390 11.13 -8.27 -12.28
C VAL A 390 10.58 -9.46 -11.48
N GLN A 391 11.41 -10.08 -10.63
CA GLN A 391 10.99 -11.20 -9.78
C GLN A 391 9.96 -10.79 -8.73
N TYR A 392 10.15 -9.62 -8.10
CA TYR A 392 9.22 -9.05 -7.13
C TYR A 392 7.81 -8.87 -7.73
N ASN A 393 7.72 -8.31 -8.94
CA ASN A 393 6.46 -8.17 -9.66
C ASN A 393 5.83 -9.54 -9.98
N LYS A 394 6.61 -10.49 -10.51
CA LYS A 394 6.16 -11.86 -10.85
C LYS A 394 5.72 -12.69 -9.63
N TRP A 395 6.30 -12.47 -8.45
CA TRP A 395 5.95 -13.22 -7.25
C TRP A 395 4.60 -12.81 -6.66
N GLU A 396 4.08 -11.61 -6.95
CA GLU A 396 2.81 -11.08 -6.41
C GLU A 396 2.71 -11.27 -4.88
N ILE A 397 3.79 -10.92 -4.16
CA ILE A 397 4.01 -11.32 -2.75
C ILE A 397 2.80 -11.00 -1.85
N PHE A 398 2.31 -9.76 -1.89
CA PHE A 398 1.22 -9.31 -1.01
C PHE A 398 -0.13 -9.97 -1.37
N LYS A 399 -0.40 -10.20 -2.66
CA LYS A 399 -1.55 -10.95 -3.15
C LYS A 399 -1.58 -12.38 -2.61
N ARG A 400 -0.46 -13.10 -2.66
CA ARG A 400 -0.32 -14.44 -2.06
C ARG A 400 -0.43 -14.38 -0.53
N THR A 401 0.17 -13.38 0.10
CA THR A 401 0.15 -13.18 1.56
C THR A 401 -1.27 -12.98 2.10
N TYR A 402 -2.12 -12.14 1.48
CA TYR A 402 -3.49 -11.94 1.99
C TYR A 402 -4.32 -13.22 1.86
N GLN A 403 -4.16 -13.97 0.76
CA GLN A 403 -4.85 -15.25 0.53
C GLN A 403 -4.44 -16.27 1.59
N ALA A 404 -3.13 -16.41 1.86
CA ALA A 404 -2.61 -17.33 2.87
C ALA A 404 -3.03 -16.92 4.29
N TYR A 405 -2.91 -15.64 4.66
CA TYR A 405 -3.39 -15.14 5.96
C TYR A 405 -4.90 -15.34 6.14
N GLY A 406 -5.69 -15.12 5.09
CA GLY A 406 -7.14 -15.31 5.12
C GLY A 406 -7.47 -16.78 5.38
N LEU A 407 -6.98 -17.68 4.52
CA LEU A 407 -7.21 -19.12 4.63
C LEU A 407 -6.78 -19.68 5.99
N LEU A 408 -5.55 -19.40 6.41
CA LEU A 408 -4.99 -19.90 7.67
C LEU A 408 -5.68 -19.27 8.89
N GLY A 409 -6.00 -17.97 8.82
CA GLY A 409 -6.73 -17.24 9.87
C GLY A 409 -8.15 -17.78 10.07
N PHE A 410 -8.93 -17.94 9.00
CA PHE A 410 -10.26 -18.53 9.06
C PHE A 410 -10.23 -19.97 9.55
N LEU A 411 -9.29 -20.80 9.08
CA LEU A 411 -9.13 -22.17 9.57
C LEU A 411 -8.82 -22.19 11.09
N MET A 412 -7.93 -21.31 11.58
CA MET A 412 -7.65 -21.20 13.01
C MET A 412 -8.83 -20.68 13.83
N LEU A 413 -9.67 -19.78 13.29
CA LEU A 413 -10.93 -19.36 13.93
C LEU A 413 -11.92 -20.52 14.03
N ILE A 414 -12.11 -21.28 12.95
CA ILE A 414 -13.00 -22.46 12.92
C ILE A 414 -12.54 -23.48 13.98
N LEU A 415 -11.25 -23.83 14.00
CA LEU A 415 -10.69 -24.74 15.01
C LEU A 415 -10.85 -24.22 16.45
N PHE A 416 -10.77 -22.90 16.66
CA PHE A 416 -11.01 -22.28 17.97
C PHE A 416 -12.46 -22.40 18.42
N PHE A 417 -13.43 -22.09 17.55
CA PHE A 417 -14.85 -22.21 17.89
C PHE A 417 -15.28 -23.67 18.06
N ILE A 418 -14.87 -24.59 17.17
CA ILE A 418 -15.12 -26.03 17.33
C ILE A 418 -14.60 -26.53 18.68
N GLN A 419 -13.39 -26.13 19.09
CA GLN A 419 -12.86 -26.50 20.40
C GLN A 419 -13.75 -26.00 21.56
N ILE A 420 -14.30 -24.78 21.48
CA ILE A 420 -15.17 -24.23 22.53
C ILE A 420 -16.48 -25.02 22.68
N PHE A 421 -17.05 -25.55 21.59
CA PHE A 421 -18.36 -26.20 21.61
C PHE A 421 -18.32 -27.73 21.71
N VAL A 422 -17.27 -28.39 21.24
CA VAL A 422 -17.22 -29.86 21.06
C VAL A 422 -16.30 -30.57 22.06
N SER A 423 -15.28 -29.91 22.62
CA SER A 423 -14.11 -30.62 23.14
C SER A 423 -14.22 -31.12 24.60
N SER A 424 -15.06 -32.12 24.85
CA SER A 424 -14.96 -32.96 26.06
C SER A 424 -13.94 -34.09 25.93
N ASN A 425 -13.61 -34.52 24.69
CA ASN A 425 -12.70 -35.63 24.42
C ASN A 425 -11.23 -35.16 24.34
N ALA A 426 -10.36 -35.78 25.15
CA ALA A 426 -8.94 -35.44 25.26
C ALA A 426 -8.13 -35.67 23.96
N ASN A 427 -8.47 -36.69 23.16
CA ASN A 427 -7.77 -36.99 21.90
C ASN A 427 -8.06 -35.92 20.83
N LEU A 428 -9.32 -35.48 20.71
CA LEU A 428 -9.68 -34.36 19.84
C LEU A 428 -8.98 -33.06 20.28
N ILE A 429 -8.89 -32.79 21.59
CA ILE A 429 -8.12 -31.66 22.12
C ILE A 429 -6.64 -31.74 21.71
N ARG A 430 -6.02 -32.94 21.77
CA ARG A 430 -4.63 -33.16 21.37
C ARG A 430 -4.42 -32.88 19.89
N ILE A 431 -5.30 -33.38 19.01
CA ILE A 431 -5.29 -33.10 17.57
C ILE A 431 -5.40 -31.59 17.32
N PHE A 432 -6.41 -30.91 17.89
CA PHE A 432 -6.57 -29.46 17.78
C PHE A 432 -5.37 -28.65 18.30
N ASN A 433 -4.62 -29.17 19.28
CA ASN A 433 -3.38 -28.52 19.74
C ASN A 433 -2.25 -28.65 18.70
N TYR A 434 -2.07 -29.82 18.08
CA TYR A 434 -1.05 -30.03 17.06
C TYR A 434 -1.38 -29.27 15.77
N SER A 435 -2.61 -29.34 15.26
CA SER A 435 -3.03 -28.59 14.07
C SER A 435 -2.79 -27.08 14.24
N ARG A 436 -3.14 -26.51 15.40
CA ARG A 436 -2.89 -25.08 15.68
C ARG A 436 -1.41 -24.72 15.78
N LYS A 437 -0.55 -25.61 16.27
CA LYS A 437 0.92 -25.41 16.24
C LYS A 437 1.43 -25.41 14.79
N GLY A 438 0.99 -26.37 13.97
CA GLY A 438 1.35 -26.41 12.54
C GLY A 438 0.95 -25.13 11.82
N LEU A 439 -0.32 -24.73 11.93
CA LEU A 439 -0.84 -23.49 11.33
C LEU A 439 -0.12 -22.23 11.84
N PHE A 440 0.29 -22.19 13.11
CA PHE A 440 1.09 -21.09 13.66
C PHE A 440 2.47 -20.99 13.00
N TYR A 441 3.18 -22.10 12.78
CA TYR A 441 4.47 -22.08 12.10
C TYR A 441 4.33 -21.75 10.61
N ILE A 442 3.27 -22.22 9.94
CA ILE A 442 2.97 -21.83 8.55
C ILE A 442 2.71 -20.32 8.47
N LEU A 443 1.90 -19.75 9.38
CA LEU A 443 1.67 -18.30 9.47
C LEU A 443 2.97 -17.52 9.73
N LEU A 444 3.90 -18.07 10.51
CA LEU A 444 5.22 -17.45 10.73
C LEU A 444 6.05 -17.43 9.44
N GLY A 445 5.98 -18.49 8.61
CA GLY A 445 6.57 -18.50 7.26
C GLY A 445 5.95 -17.45 6.34
N VAL A 446 4.62 -17.33 6.31
CA VAL A 446 3.91 -16.28 5.53
C VAL A 446 4.26 -14.88 6.05
N PHE A 447 4.47 -14.70 7.34
CA PHE A 447 4.96 -13.44 7.93
C PHE A 447 6.41 -13.11 7.53
N GLY A 448 7.29 -14.10 7.42
CA GLY A 448 8.61 -13.93 6.82
C GLY A 448 8.55 -13.55 5.34
N PHE A 449 7.67 -14.18 4.56
CA PHE A 449 7.46 -13.87 3.14
C PHE A 449 6.91 -12.44 2.94
N HIS A 450 5.99 -12.01 3.81
CA HIS A 450 5.50 -10.63 3.85
C HIS A 450 6.63 -9.63 4.16
N ALA A 451 7.45 -9.92 5.17
CA ALA A 451 8.62 -9.08 5.51
C ALA A 451 9.60 -8.98 4.33
N ALA A 452 9.88 -10.09 3.64
CA ALA A 452 10.72 -10.11 2.46
C ALA A 452 10.15 -9.22 1.34
N GLY A 453 8.83 -9.20 1.13
CA GLY A 453 8.21 -8.29 0.16
C GLY A 453 8.41 -6.81 0.48
N LEU A 454 8.33 -6.43 1.76
CA LEU A 454 8.63 -5.06 2.20
C LEU A 454 10.12 -4.73 1.99
N ILE A 455 11.04 -5.64 2.36
CA ILE A 455 12.48 -5.44 2.19
C ILE A 455 12.86 -5.31 0.71
N ILE A 456 12.32 -6.17 -0.17
CA ILE A 456 12.60 -6.09 -1.60
C ILE A 456 12.06 -4.78 -2.19
N ARG A 457 10.85 -4.36 -1.78
CA ARG A 457 10.29 -3.07 -2.20
C ARG A 457 11.16 -1.88 -1.73
N TRP A 458 11.76 -1.96 -0.53
CA TRP A 458 12.73 -0.97 -0.07
C TRP A 458 13.96 -0.93 -0.99
N LEU A 459 14.58 -2.08 -1.27
CA LEU A 459 15.76 -2.16 -2.14
C LEU A 459 15.49 -1.62 -3.55
N VAL A 460 14.31 -1.88 -4.11
CA VAL A 460 13.91 -1.44 -5.46
C VAL A 460 13.58 0.07 -5.51
N SER A 461 12.93 0.60 -4.49
CA SER A 461 12.53 2.02 -4.43
C SER A 461 13.63 2.97 -3.93
N GLY A 462 14.63 2.44 -3.22
CA GLY A 462 15.65 3.22 -2.53
C GLY A 462 15.18 3.86 -1.21
N HIS A 463 13.92 3.64 -0.79
CA HIS A 463 13.36 4.19 0.44
C HIS A 463 12.45 3.20 1.18
N VAL A 464 12.14 3.50 2.43
CA VAL A 464 11.24 2.63 3.22
C VAL A 464 9.82 2.57 2.62
N PRO A 465 9.18 1.39 2.57
CA PRO A 465 7.92 1.16 1.87
C PRO A 465 6.72 1.53 2.74
N TRP A 466 6.56 2.83 3.00
CA TRP A 466 5.36 3.44 3.60
C TRP A 466 5.22 4.91 3.17
N SER A 467 5.63 5.21 1.94
CA SER A 467 5.60 6.55 1.33
C SER A 467 4.20 6.96 0.85
N ASN A 468 3.39 5.97 0.46
CA ASN A 468 2.07 6.16 -0.15
C ASN A 468 1.00 5.29 0.53
N GLY A 469 -0.27 5.47 0.13
CA GLY A 469 -1.41 4.78 0.74
C GLY A 469 -1.38 3.25 0.58
N TYR A 470 -0.93 2.73 -0.57
CA TYR A 470 -0.78 1.28 -0.80
C TYR A 470 0.24 0.68 0.18
N GLU A 471 1.43 1.28 0.19
CA GLU A 471 2.55 0.86 1.03
C GLU A 471 2.22 0.89 2.52
N ALA A 472 1.58 1.96 2.98
CA ALA A 472 1.14 2.10 4.37
C ALA A 472 0.16 0.99 4.78
N VAL A 473 -0.83 0.63 3.94
CA VAL A 473 -1.78 -0.46 4.26
C VAL A 473 -1.09 -1.81 4.40
N VAL A 474 -0.14 -2.12 3.50
CA VAL A 474 0.65 -3.35 3.56
C VAL A 474 1.51 -3.39 4.83
N PHE A 475 2.18 -2.27 5.17
CA PHE A 475 2.94 -2.15 6.42
C PHE A 475 2.05 -2.29 7.68
N ILE A 476 0.88 -1.66 7.71
CA ILE A 476 -0.10 -1.80 8.83
C ILE A 476 -0.52 -3.27 8.99
N ALA A 477 -0.76 -3.99 7.90
CA ALA A 477 -1.09 -5.42 7.93
C ALA A 477 0.06 -6.27 8.50
N TRP A 478 1.32 -5.93 8.17
CA TRP A 478 2.50 -6.56 8.76
C TRP A 478 2.62 -6.30 10.27
N VAL A 479 2.47 -5.04 10.71
CA VAL A 479 2.48 -4.69 12.15
C VAL A 479 1.32 -5.33 12.90
N THR A 480 0.15 -5.46 12.28
CA THR A 480 -1.00 -6.19 12.83
C THR A 480 -0.65 -7.65 13.13
N MET A 481 0.05 -8.33 12.20
CA MET A 481 0.53 -9.70 12.43
C MET A 481 1.62 -9.77 13.51
N LEU A 482 2.55 -8.81 13.55
CA LEU A 482 3.57 -8.73 14.60
C LEU A 482 2.92 -8.61 15.99
N ALA A 483 1.95 -7.71 16.15
CA ALA A 483 1.14 -7.60 17.37
C ALA A 483 0.39 -8.91 17.67
N GLY A 484 -0.15 -9.56 16.64
CA GLY A 484 -0.71 -10.90 16.69
C GLY A 484 0.24 -11.93 17.31
N PHE A 485 1.47 -12.04 16.83
CA PHE A 485 2.49 -12.95 17.37
C PHE A 485 2.87 -12.63 18.81
N ILE A 486 3.08 -11.35 19.15
CA ILE A 486 3.43 -10.91 20.51
C ILE A 486 2.35 -11.35 21.52
N PHE A 487 1.07 -11.16 21.18
CA PHE A 487 -0.04 -11.46 22.08
C PHE A 487 -0.64 -12.87 21.93
N SER A 488 -0.32 -13.62 20.87
CA SER A 488 -0.76 -15.01 20.62
C SER A 488 -0.47 -15.97 21.77
N ARG A 489 0.66 -15.77 22.47
CA ARG A 489 1.07 -16.53 23.67
C ARG A 489 0.05 -16.42 24.81
N LYS A 490 -0.86 -15.43 24.77
CA LYS A 490 -1.96 -15.24 25.72
C LYS A 490 -3.21 -16.02 25.30
N ASN A 491 -3.73 -15.87 24.08
CA ASN A 491 -4.84 -16.69 23.60
C ASN A 491 -4.68 -17.01 22.09
N ALA A 492 -4.96 -18.25 21.70
CA ALA A 492 -4.73 -18.74 20.34
C ALA A 492 -5.63 -18.08 19.28
N VAL A 493 -6.78 -17.50 19.66
CA VAL A 493 -7.63 -16.77 18.72
C VAL A 493 -7.03 -15.41 18.29
N VAL A 494 -6.06 -14.87 19.05
CA VAL A 494 -5.42 -13.58 18.74
C VAL A 494 -4.70 -13.61 17.41
N ILE A 495 -3.91 -14.66 17.15
CA ILE A 495 -3.18 -14.81 15.87
C ILE A 495 -4.15 -15.09 14.71
N ALA A 496 -5.25 -15.80 14.97
CA ALA A 496 -6.29 -16.07 13.97
C ALA A 496 -7.04 -14.78 13.57
N GLY A 497 -7.42 -13.95 14.56
CA GLY A 497 -8.07 -12.66 14.32
C GLY A 497 -7.15 -11.66 13.60
N THR A 498 -5.87 -11.60 13.97
CA THR A 498 -4.90 -10.74 13.27
C THR A 498 -4.58 -11.21 11.86
N ALA A 499 -4.54 -12.52 11.60
CA ALA A 499 -4.40 -13.05 10.25
C ALA A 499 -5.60 -12.69 9.36
N VAL A 500 -6.83 -12.84 9.86
CA VAL A 500 -8.02 -12.38 9.12
C VAL A 500 -8.01 -10.86 8.92
N LEU A 501 -7.64 -10.06 9.93
CA LEU A 501 -7.58 -8.60 9.79
C LEU A 501 -6.50 -8.15 8.79
N ALA A 502 -5.29 -8.72 8.86
CA ALA A 502 -4.21 -8.42 7.92
C ALA A 502 -4.56 -8.86 6.49
N SER A 503 -5.28 -9.98 6.33
CA SER A 503 -5.83 -10.41 5.05
C SER A 503 -6.83 -9.39 4.50
N LEU A 504 -7.77 -8.90 5.31
CA LEU A 504 -8.73 -7.87 4.92
C LEU A 504 -8.08 -6.52 4.57
N MET A 505 -7.04 -6.12 5.30
CA MET A 505 -6.26 -4.91 5.00
C MET A 505 -5.61 -4.98 3.62
N ILE A 506 -4.86 -6.04 3.32
CA ILE A 506 -4.20 -6.20 2.02
C ILE A 506 -5.24 -6.45 0.91
N PHE A 507 -6.35 -7.14 1.19
CA PHE A 507 -7.44 -7.29 0.20
C PHE A 507 -7.97 -5.94 -0.31
N VAL A 508 -8.02 -4.88 0.53
CA VAL A 508 -8.41 -3.53 0.08
C VAL A 508 -7.43 -2.96 -0.94
N THR A 509 -6.14 -3.30 -0.90
CA THR A 509 -5.18 -2.85 -1.92
C THR A 509 -5.41 -3.53 -3.28
N GLU A 510 -5.87 -4.79 -3.28
CA GLU A 510 -6.23 -5.54 -4.49
C GLU A 510 -7.52 -5.04 -5.19
N LEU A 511 -8.32 -4.21 -4.52
CA LEU A 511 -9.51 -3.57 -5.10
C LEU A 511 -9.18 -2.47 -6.14
N ASN A 512 -7.90 -2.26 -6.47
CA ASN A 512 -7.42 -1.23 -7.40
C ASN A 512 -7.80 0.21 -6.99
N LEU A 513 -8.02 0.45 -5.69
CA LEU A 513 -8.32 1.76 -5.09
C LEU A 513 -7.07 2.59 -4.79
N LEU A 514 -5.93 1.91 -4.62
CA LEU A 514 -4.63 2.45 -4.30
C LEU A 514 -3.64 1.94 -5.35
N ASP A 515 -2.68 2.76 -5.75
CA ASP A 515 -1.71 2.37 -6.78
C ASP A 515 -0.56 1.54 -6.17
N PRO A 516 -0.30 0.29 -6.64
CA PRO A 516 0.85 -0.49 -6.21
C PRO A 516 2.19 0.01 -6.78
N GLU A 517 2.18 0.97 -7.70
CA GLU A 517 3.37 1.49 -8.37
C GLU A 517 4.46 1.99 -7.40
N ILE A 518 5.72 1.82 -7.79
CA ILE A 518 6.88 2.36 -7.07
C ILE A 518 7.30 3.65 -7.76
N THR A 519 6.95 4.77 -7.14
CA THR A 519 7.22 6.14 -7.63
C THR A 519 8.28 6.83 -6.77
N PRO A 520 9.00 7.84 -7.29
CA PRO A 520 9.91 8.67 -6.51
C PRO A 520 9.25 9.34 -5.30
N LEU A 521 10.02 9.47 -4.20
CA LEU A 521 9.57 10.23 -3.02
C LEU A 521 9.31 11.69 -3.36
N GLN A 522 8.09 12.14 -3.04
CA GLN A 522 7.71 13.55 -3.01
C GLN A 522 8.72 14.38 -2.19
N PRO A 523 8.97 15.65 -2.56
CA PRO A 523 10.10 16.42 -1.99
C PRO A 523 10.06 16.50 -0.46
N VAL A 524 8.86 16.69 0.11
CA VAL A 524 8.63 16.77 1.56
C VAL A 524 8.96 15.46 2.30
N LEU A 525 8.80 14.30 1.63
CA LEU A 525 9.06 12.98 2.19
C LEU A 525 10.54 12.56 2.11
N LYS A 526 11.40 13.32 1.44
CA LYS A 526 12.86 13.12 1.41
C LYS A 526 13.50 13.54 2.74
N SER A 527 13.11 12.88 3.83
CA SER A 527 13.56 13.16 5.19
C SER A 527 13.54 11.92 6.08
N TYR A 528 14.37 11.91 7.12
CA TYR A 528 14.42 10.85 8.13
C TYR A 528 13.09 10.69 8.89
N TRP A 529 12.26 11.73 8.94
CA TRP A 529 10.90 11.67 9.50
C TRP A 529 10.00 10.64 8.83
N LEU A 530 10.19 10.34 7.55
CA LEU A 530 9.49 9.24 6.88
C LEU A 530 9.76 7.91 7.62
N MET A 531 11.00 7.65 8.02
CA MET A 531 11.38 6.40 8.71
C MET A 531 10.86 6.33 10.16
N ILE A 532 10.67 7.47 10.83
CA ILE A 532 10.34 7.52 12.26
C ILE A 532 8.87 7.87 12.49
N HIS A 533 8.42 9.07 12.11
CA HIS A 533 7.06 9.55 12.35
C HIS A 533 6.03 8.64 11.67
N VAL A 534 6.17 8.42 10.36
CA VAL A 534 5.17 7.68 9.57
C VAL A 534 5.11 6.22 10.01
N ALA A 535 6.25 5.59 10.31
CA ALA A 535 6.31 4.22 10.82
C ALA A 535 5.63 4.08 12.19
N VAL A 536 5.86 5.01 13.13
CA VAL A 536 5.26 4.97 14.47
C VAL A 536 3.75 5.21 14.41
N ILE A 537 3.30 6.23 13.66
CA ILE A 537 1.87 6.57 13.60
C ILE A 537 1.06 5.51 12.83
N THR A 538 1.56 5.00 11.70
CA THR A 538 0.86 3.92 10.96
C THR A 538 0.96 2.58 11.68
N GLY A 539 2.10 2.25 12.29
CA GLY A 539 2.26 1.05 13.11
C GLY A 539 1.27 1.01 14.29
N SER A 540 0.89 2.17 14.83
CA SER A 540 -0.16 2.26 15.86
C SER A 540 -1.48 1.64 15.42
N TYR A 541 -1.85 1.81 14.15
CA TYR A 541 -3.11 1.33 13.58
C TYR A 541 -3.22 -0.20 13.59
N GLY A 542 -2.09 -0.92 13.57
CA GLY A 542 -2.07 -2.38 13.70
C GLY A 542 -2.40 -2.86 15.11
N PHE A 543 -1.92 -2.17 16.15
CA PHE A 543 -2.25 -2.46 17.55
C PHE A 543 -3.70 -2.07 17.90
N LEU A 544 -4.19 -0.97 17.35
CA LEU A 544 -5.60 -0.53 17.47
C LEU A 544 -6.53 -1.46 16.68
N GLY A 545 -6.11 -1.95 15.52
CA GLY A 545 -6.81 -2.95 14.73
C GLY A 545 -6.93 -4.29 15.46
N LEU A 546 -5.85 -4.72 16.12
CA LEU A 546 -5.90 -5.88 17.03
C LEU A 546 -6.90 -5.66 18.18
N ALA A 547 -6.96 -4.47 18.79
CA ALA A 547 -7.96 -4.18 19.82
C ALA A 547 -9.41 -4.29 19.28
N CYS A 548 -9.64 -3.85 18.03
CA CYS A 548 -10.91 -3.93 17.32
C CYS A 548 -11.35 -5.36 17.00
N ILE A 549 -10.50 -6.17 16.36
CA ILE A 549 -10.87 -7.56 16.02
C ILE A 549 -11.07 -8.42 17.28
N LEU A 550 -10.38 -8.13 18.38
CA LEU A 550 -10.68 -8.76 19.68
C LEU A 550 -12.01 -8.29 20.29
N GLY A 551 -12.39 -7.02 20.10
CA GLY A 551 -13.71 -6.50 20.45
C GLY A 551 -14.82 -7.25 19.69
N PHE A 552 -14.67 -7.37 18.37
CA PHE A 552 -15.55 -8.16 17.51
C PHE A 552 -15.64 -9.63 17.94
N LEU A 553 -14.50 -10.31 18.12
CA LEU A 553 -14.49 -11.71 18.59
C LEU A 553 -15.17 -11.88 19.96
N ASN A 554 -15.07 -10.88 20.85
CA ASN A 554 -15.78 -10.89 22.13
C ASN A 554 -17.29 -10.72 21.99
N LEU A 555 -17.77 -9.85 21.08
CA LEU A 555 -19.20 -9.74 20.77
C LEU A 555 -19.73 -11.07 20.19
N THR A 556 -18.99 -11.71 19.28
CA THR A 556 -19.30 -13.05 18.76
C THR A 556 -19.38 -14.10 19.86
N LEU A 557 -18.44 -14.08 20.82
CA LEU A 557 -18.47 -14.96 21.99
C LEU A 557 -19.68 -14.71 22.91
N TYR A 558 -20.15 -13.46 23.06
CA TYR A 558 -21.41 -13.17 23.76
C TYR A 558 -22.62 -13.76 23.03
N ILE A 559 -22.67 -13.68 21.70
CA ILE A 559 -23.78 -14.21 20.89
C ILE A 559 -23.92 -15.73 21.07
N PHE A 560 -22.84 -16.48 20.82
CA PHE A 560 -22.82 -17.93 20.86
C PHE A 560 -22.67 -18.55 22.27
N ARG A 561 -22.75 -17.74 23.33
CA ARG A 561 -22.77 -18.25 24.71
C ARG A 561 -23.95 -19.19 24.93
N THR A 562 -23.71 -20.36 25.52
CA THR A 562 -24.76 -21.28 26.01
C THR A 562 -24.54 -21.59 27.49
N PRO A 563 -25.50 -22.17 28.24
CA PRO A 563 -25.27 -22.56 29.63
C PRO A 563 -24.09 -23.52 29.78
N LYS A 564 -24.00 -24.52 28.89
CA LYS A 564 -22.92 -25.53 28.87
C LYS A 564 -21.53 -24.90 28.66
N THR A 565 -21.42 -23.86 27.84
CA THR A 565 -20.12 -23.22 27.51
C THR A 565 -19.83 -21.93 28.30
N ALA A 566 -20.73 -21.50 29.18
CA ALA A 566 -20.70 -20.18 29.83
C ALA A 566 -19.37 -19.88 30.56
N LYS A 567 -18.81 -20.86 31.27
CA LYS A 567 -17.54 -20.73 32.02
C LYS A 567 -16.34 -20.55 31.08
N THR A 568 -16.24 -21.36 30.03
CA THR A 568 -15.18 -21.31 29.01
C THR A 568 -15.25 -20.01 28.22
N ILE A 569 -16.44 -19.61 27.78
CA ILE A 569 -16.67 -18.39 27.02
C ILE A 569 -16.39 -17.14 27.86
N SER A 570 -16.88 -17.09 29.12
CA SER A 570 -16.61 -15.94 30.01
C SER A 570 -15.12 -15.79 30.36
N THR A 571 -14.38 -16.90 30.39
CA THR A 571 -12.91 -16.90 30.55
C THR A 571 -12.24 -16.31 29.31
N ASN A 572 -12.57 -16.80 28.11
CA ASN A 572 -12.04 -16.26 26.86
C ASN A 572 -12.38 -14.76 26.71
N ILE A 573 -13.63 -14.36 26.94
CA ILE A 573 -14.04 -12.95 26.90
C ILE A 573 -13.16 -12.10 27.82
N THR A 574 -12.88 -12.59 29.04
CA THR A 574 -12.02 -11.89 29.99
C THR A 574 -10.57 -11.78 29.51
N GLU A 575 -10.00 -12.86 28.96
CA GLU A 575 -8.65 -12.85 28.40
C GLU A 575 -8.52 -11.88 27.22
N LEU A 576 -9.43 -11.96 26.24
CA LEU A 576 -9.41 -11.09 25.07
C LEU A 576 -9.69 -9.63 25.43
N THR A 577 -10.53 -9.36 26.43
CA THR A 577 -10.74 -8.00 26.97
C THR A 577 -9.43 -7.41 27.51
N TYR A 578 -8.68 -8.17 28.33
CA TYR A 578 -7.42 -7.70 28.89
C TYR A 578 -6.34 -7.53 27.81
N ILE A 579 -6.30 -8.40 26.80
CA ILE A 579 -5.39 -8.25 25.66
C ILE A 579 -5.76 -7.00 24.85
N SER A 580 -7.04 -6.78 24.55
CA SER A 580 -7.53 -5.59 23.85
C SER A 580 -7.22 -4.30 24.61
N GLU A 581 -7.36 -4.26 25.94
CA GLU A 581 -6.94 -3.10 26.77
C GLU A 581 -5.41 -2.88 26.71
N MET A 582 -4.60 -3.95 26.75
CA MET A 582 -3.14 -3.84 26.61
C MET A 582 -2.71 -3.36 25.21
N THR A 583 -3.29 -3.91 24.14
CA THR A 583 -2.93 -3.55 22.76
C THR A 583 -3.42 -2.15 22.40
N MET A 584 -4.61 -1.76 22.88
CA MET A 584 -5.11 -0.41 22.75
C MET A 584 -4.24 0.62 23.49
N THR A 585 -3.70 0.27 24.66
CA THR A 585 -2.76 1.15 25.39
C THR A 585 -1.48 1.38 24.58
N ILE A 586 -0.89 0.32 23.99
CA ILE A 586 0.27 0.46 23.09
C ILE A 586 -0.09 1.29 21.86
N GLY A 587 -1.23 0.98 21.23
CA GLY A 587 -1.71 1.67 20.04
C GLY A 587 -1.93 3.17 20.27
N VAL A 588 -2.61 3.57 21.34
CA VAL A 588 -2.84 5.01 21.61
C VAL A 588 -1.54 5.74 21.96
N PHE A 589 -0.58 5.10 22.65
CA PHE A 589 0.73 5.70 22.91
C PHE A 589 1.53 5.88 21.62
N MET A 590 1.60 4.86 20.76
CA MET A 590 2.23 4.98 19.44
C MET A 590 1.55 6.05 18.57
N LEU A 591 0.21 6.11 18.58
CA LEU A 591 -0.55 7.13 17.85
C LEU A 591 -0.25 8.54 18.37
N THR A 592 -0.19 8.71 19.69
CA THR A 592 0.07 10.02 20.32
C THR A 592 1.50 10.48 20.09
N ILE A 593 2.49 9.61 20.35
CA ILE A 593 3.90 9.89 20.05
C ILE A 593 4.08 10.17 18.55
N GLY A 594 3.48 9.35 17.69
CA GLY A 594 3.47 9.54 16.24
C GLY A 594 2.91 10.91 15.84
N THR A 595 1.76 11.32 16.38
CA THR A 595 1.14 12.63 16.10
C THR A 595 2.08 13.78 16.43
N PHE A 596 2.77 13.73 17.58
CA PHE A 596 3.71 14.77 17.98
C PHE A 596 5.03 14.77 17.17
N LEU A 597 5.57 13.60 16.82
CA LEU A 597 6.68 13.50 15.86
C LEU A 597 6.30 14.09 14.48
N GLY A 598 5.03 13.99 14.11
CA GLY A 598 4.49 14.62 12.91
C GLY A 598 4.50 16.15 12.99
N GLY A 599 4.18 16.71 14.16
CA GLY A 599 4.33 18.14 14.42
C GLY A 599 5.78 18.62 14.35
N ILE A 600 6.75 17.84 14.84
CA ILE A 600 8.18 18.17 14.70
C ILE A 600 8.57 18.19 13.21
N TRP A 601 8.17 17.18 12.44
CA TRP A 601 8.40 17.12 10.99
C TRP A 601 7.74 18.27 10.23
N ALA A 602 6.50 18.63 10.57
CA ALA A 602 5.80 19.79 10.02
C ALA A 602 6.56 21.10 10.28
N ASN A 603 7.20 21.23 11.44
CA ASN A 603 8.00 22.41 11.78
C ASN A 603 9.29 22.53 10.96
N GLU A 604 9.91 21.39 10.60
CA GLU A 604 11.07 21.34 9.69
C GLU A 604 10.69 21.48 8.21
N SER A 605 9.48 21.06 7.83
CA SER A 605 8.99 21.07 6.44
C SER A 605 8.32 22.38 6.03
N TRP A 606 7.53 22.96 6.94
CA TRP A 606 6.62 24.09 6.67
C TRP A 606 6.75 25.22 7.71
N GLY A 607 7.81 25.19 8.53
CA GLY A 607 8.12 26.23 9.51
C GLY A 607 7.16 26.35 10.70
N ARG A 608 6.15 25.46 10.82
CA ARG A 608 5.15 25.45 11.89
C ARG A 608 4.88 24.03 12.38
N TYR A 609 4.77 23.82 13.70
CA TYR A 609 4.59 22.47 14.27
C TYR A 609 3.14 21.98 14.32
N TRP A 610 2.16 22.85 14.07
CA TRP A 610 0.74 22.50 13.96
C TRP A 610 0.04 23.51 13.08
N GLY A 611 -1.00 23.06 12.37
CA GLY A 611 -1.66 23.84 11.33
C GLY A 611 -3.16 23.67 11.21
N TRP A 612 -3.77 22.82 12.03
CA TRP A 612 -5.19 22.43 11.97
C TRP A 612 -5.62 21.89 10.59
N ASP A 613 -4.69 21.26 9.87
CA ASP A 613 -5.06 20.57 8.63
C ASP A 613 -5.97 19.36 8.94
N PRO A 614 -6.74 18.86 7.97
CA PRO A 614 -7.60 17.71 8.18
C PRO A 614 -6.90 16.46 8.72
N LYS A 615 -5.62 16.20 8.39
CA LYS A 615 -4.92 15.01 8.92
C LYS A 615 -4.43 15.19 10.35
N GLU A 616 -3.80 16.32 10.67
CA GLU A 616 -3.44 16.72 12.04
C GLU A 616 -4.67 16.65 12.96
N THR A 617 -5.77 17.28 12.54
CA THR A 617 -7.02 17.34 13.32
C THR A 617 -7.59 15.94 13.57
N TRP A 618 -7.65 15.07 12.56
CA TRP A 618 -8.18 13.71 12.73
C TRP A 618 -7.23 12.74 13.45
N ALA A 619 -5.92 12.97 13.39
CA ALA A 619 -4.96 12.28 14.26
C ALA A 619 -5.23 12.62 15.74
N LEU A 620 -5.43 13.90 16.07
CA LEU A 620 -5.82 14.32 17.43
C LEU A 620 -7.18 13.75 17.85
N VAL A 621 -8.21 13.78 16.99
CA VAL A 621 -9.51 13.15 17.28
C VAL A 621 -9.34 11.66 17.57
N SER A 622 -8.51 10.94 16.81
CA SER A 622 -8.24 9.52 17.05
C SER A 622 -7.54 9.27 18.38
N VAL A 623 -6.57 10.10 18.78
CA VAL A 623 -5.97 10.06 20.13
C VAL A 623 -7.05 10.22 21.20
N LEU A 624 -7.91 11.23 21.08
CA LEU A 624 -8.96 11.53 22.06
C LEU A 624 -10.02 10.41 22.15
N VAL A 625 -10.41 9.80 21.03
CA VAL A 625 -11.33 8.65 21.00
C VAL A 625 -10.75 7.48 21.79
N TYR A 626 -9.51 7.06 21.51
CA TYR A 626 -8.92 5.92 22.21
C TYR A 626 -8.53 6.21 23.66
N ALA A 627 -8.12 7.45 23.97
CA ALA A 627 -7.97 7.90 25.34
C ALA A 627 -9.30 7.77 26.10
N THR A 628 -10.41 8.26 25.53
CA THR A 628 -11.75 8.16 26.13
C THR A 628 -12.15 6.70 26.37
N ILE A 629 -11.96 5.81 25.40
CA ILE A 629 -12.28 4.37 25.53
C ILE A 629 -11.54 3.74 26.73
N LEU A 630 -10.23 4.00 26.88
CA LEU A 630 -9.45 3.48 28.00
C LEU A 630 -9.89 4.06 29.36
N HIS A 631 -10.45 5.27 29.38
CA HIS A 631 -10.94 5.93 30.60
C HIS A 631 -12.38 5.54 30.99
N LEU A 632 -13.19 4.94 30.11
CA LEU A 632 -14.54 4.44 30.44
C LEU A 632 -14.57 3.48 31.65
N ARG A 633 -13.44 2.82 31.96
CA ARG A 633 -13.28 1.97 33.15
C ARG A 633 -13.45 2.70 34.48
N PHE A 634 -13.27 4.03 34.50
CA PHE A 634 -13.44 4.87 35.68
C PHE A 634 -14.87 5.39 35.85
N ILE A 635 -15.67 5.39 34.77
CA ILE A 635 -17.04 5.93 34.77
C ILE A 635 -18.02 4.85 35.29
N PRO A 636 -18.79 5.12 36.37
CA PRO A 636 -19.88 4.24 36.80
C PRO A 636 -20.88 3.98 35.67
N GLY A 637 -21.38 2.75 35.55
CA GLY A 637 -22.24 2.33 34.43
C GLY A 637 -21.48 1.91 33.16
N LEU A 638 -20.45 2.65 32.74
CA LEU A 638 -19.70 2.35 31.50
C LEU A 638 -18.55 1.36 31.68
N LYS A 639 -18.05 1.16 32.91
CA LYS A 639 -16.92 0.27 33.26
C LYS A 639 -17.08 -1.24 32.97
N SER A 640 -18.09 -1.67 32.20
CA SER A 640 -18.34 -3.09 31.93
C SER A 640 -17.50 -3.64 30.76
N LYS A 641 -17.07 -4.92 30.86
CA LYS A 641 -16.34 -5.61 29.77
C LYS A 641 -17.10 -5.59 28.45
N PHE A 642 -18.43 -5.67 28.48
CA PHE A 642 -19.24 -5.61 27.26
C PHE A 642 -19.13 -4.25 26.58
N VAL A 643 -19.29 -3.15 27.34
CA VAL A 643 -19.16 -1.78 26.81
C VAL A 643 -17.77 -1.57 26.24
N PHE A 644 -16.72 -1.94 26.99
CA PHE A 644 -15.35 -1.84 26.51
C PHE A 644 -15.15 -2.55 25.15
N ASN A 645 -15.54 -3.82 25.03
CA ASN A 645 -15.37 -4.56 23.77
C ASN A 645 -16.21 -4.00 22.61
N LEU A 646 -17.41 -3.48 22.90
CA LEU A 646 -18.25 -2.81 21.91
C LEU A 646 -17.59 -1.54 21.38
N VAL A 647 -17.07 -0.68 22.26
CA VAL A 647 -16.38 0.55 21.82
C VAL A 647 -14.98 0.28 21.26
N SER A 648 -14.30 -0.81 21.66
CA SER A 648 -13.05 -1.24 21.01
C SER A 648 -13.26 -1.62 19.54
N PHE A 649 -14.38 -2.28 19.24
CA PHE A 649 -14.79 -2.61 17.88
C PHE A 649 -15.11 -1.35 17.06
N TRP A 650 -16.04 -0.52 17.55
CA TRP A 650 -16.45 0.70 16.84
C TRP A 650 -15.40 1.82 16.80
N GLY A 651 -14.49 1.88 17.78
CA GLY A 651 -13.44 2.91 17.85
C GLY A 651 -12.50 2.92 16.64
N TYR A 652 -12.36 1.78 15.95
CA TYR A 652 -11.53 1.69 14.74
C TYR A 652 -12.10 2.48 13.56
N SER A 653 -13.39 2.85 13.59
CA SER A 653 -13.96 3.79 12.63
C SER A 653 -13.25 5.15 12.64
N ALA A 654 -12.69 5.60 13.77
CA ALA A 654 -11.89 6.82 13.83
C ALA A 654 -10.56 6.69 13.05
N ILE A 655 -9.91 5.51 13.10
CA ILE A 655 -8.70 5.22 12.32
C ILE A 655 -9.04 5.09 10.83
N LEU A 656 -10.11 4.39 10.49
CA LEU A 656 -10.58 4.27 9.11
C LEU A 656 -10.94 5.64 8.52
N PHE A 657 -11.56 6.54 9.30
CA PHE A 657 -11.81 7.90 8.85
C PHE A 657 -10.52 8.71 8.71
N THR A 658 -9.62 8.66 9.69
CA THR A 658 -8.33 9.37 9.64
C THR A 658 -7.47 8.95 8.45
N PHE A 659 -7.44 7.64 8.13
CA PHE A 659 -6.61 7.10 7.06
C PHE A 659 -7.29 7.13 5.68
N PHE A 660 -8.58 6.76 5.57
CA PHE A 660 -9.29 6.74 4.28
C PHE A 660 -10.23 7.93 4.11
N GLY A 661 -11.03 8.27 5.12
CA GLY A 661 -11.97 9.39 5.07
C GLY A 661 -11.31 10.73 4.74
N VAL A 662 -10.26 11.10 5.48
CA VAL A 662 -9.52 12.34 5.23
C VAL A 662 -8.84 12.35 3.86
N ASN A 663 -8.33 11.20 3.39
CA ASN A 663 -7.71 11.10 2.07
C ASN A 663 -8.73 11.16 0.92
N PHE A 664 -9.92 10.56 1.06
CA PHE A 664 -10.87 10.43 -0.06
C PHE A 664 -11.96 11.51 -0.09
N VAL A 665 -12.28 12.11 1.06
CA VAL A 665 -13.41 13.05 1.23
C VAL A 665 -12.94 14.48 1.52
N LEU A 666 -11.76 14.67 2.13
CA LEU A 666 -11.23 15.98 2.49
C LEU A 666 -10.00 16.34 1.64
N VAL A 667 -9.72 17.64 1.50
CA VAL A 667 -8.55 18.18 0.78
C VAL A 667 -7.64 18.87 1.81
N GLY A 668 -6.33 18.69 1.70
CA GLY A 668 -5.34 19.27 2.61
C GLY A 668 -3.91 19.09 2.11
N LEU A 669 -2.93 19.63 2.85
CA LEU A 669 -1.50 19.64 2.51
C LEU A 669 -0.88 18.25 2.31
N HIS A 670 -1.57 17.22 2.80
CA HIS A 670 -1.13 15.83 2.76
C HIS A 670 -1.73 15.02 1.58
N SER A 671 -2.11 15.67 0.48
CA SER A 671 -2.80 15.06 -0.68
C SER A 671 -2.00 13.97 -1.42
N TYR A 672 -0.68 13.93 -1.27
CA TYR A 672 0.20 12.91 -1.89
C TYR A 672 -0.07 11.46 -1.47
N ALA A 673 -0.87 11.22 -0.42
CA ALA A 673 -1.30 9.87 -0.01
C ALA A 673 -2.74 9.51 -0.44
N GLN A 674 -3.38 10.32 -1.30
CA GLN A 674 -4.73 10.08 -1.80
C GLN A 674 -4.72 9.01 -2.91
N GLY A 675 -5.70 8.09 -2.86
CA GLY A 675 -5.99 7.16 -3.96
C GLY A 675 -7.21 7.59 -4.78
N ASP A 676 -7.94 6.63 -5.35
CA ASP A 676 -9.19 6.87 -6.11
C ASP A 676 -10.32 7.38 -5.19
N GLY A 677 -10.32 8.69 -4.88
CA GLY A 677 -11.30 9.37 -4.04
C GLY A 677 -12.75 9.06 -4.43
N LEU A 678 -13.48 8.50 -3.48
CA LEU A 678 -14.93 8.27 -3.54
C LEU A 678 -15.61 9.60 -3.19
N GLY A 679 -16.14 10.30 -4.20
CA GLY A 679 -16.77 11.62 -4.02
C GLY A 679 -17.99 11.57 -3.09
N ASP A 680 -18.69 10.43 -3.06
CA ASP A 680 -19.79 10.12 -2.16
C ASP A 680 -19.46 8.87 -1.33
N ILE A 681 -20.03 8.76 -0.12
CA ILE A 681 -19.94 7.55 0.70
C ILE A 681 -20.69 6.41 0.00
N PRO A 682 -20.04 5.30 -0.39
CA PRO A 682 -20.71 4.21 -1.09
C PRO A 682 -21.82 3.57 -0.24
N SER A 683 -22.94 3.24 -0.88
CA SER A 683 -24.10 2.62 -0.20
C SER A 683 -23.76 1.31 0.53
N TRP A 684 -22.74 0.57 0.07
CA TRP A 684 -22.29 -0.64 0.76
C TRP A 684 -21.73 -0.35 2.15
N ILE A 685 -21.11 0.82 2.40
CA ILE A 685 -20.65 1.23 3.73
C ILE A 685 -21.85 1.41 4.66
N ILE A 686 -22.92 2.06 4.17
CA ILE A 686 -24.16 2.27 4.93
C ILE A 686 -24.78 0.92 5.34
N TYR A 687 -24.88 -0.02 4.40
CA TYR A 687 -25.36 -1.38 4.69
C TYR A 687 -24.45 -2.13 5.69
N THR A 688 -23.12 -2.00 5.56
CA THR A 688 -22.17 -2.60 6.52
C THR A 688 -22.35 -2.03 7.93
N VAL A 689 -22.49 -0.70 8.07
CA VAL A 689 -22.76 -0.05 9.37
C VAL A 689 -24.07 -0.58 9.97
N PHE A 690 -25.15 -0.65 9.18
CA PHE A 690 -26.44 -1.18 9.63
C PHE A 690 -26.34 -2.64 10.13
N VAL A 691 -25.65 -3.51 9.39
CA VAL A 691 -25.39 -4.90 9.80
C VAL A 691 -24.59 -4.96 11.11
N PHE A 692 -23.56 -4.11 11.28
CA PHE A 692 -22.78 -4.05 12.52
C PHE A 692 -23.57 -3.49 13.71
N VAL A 693 -24.53 -2.59 13.49
CA VAL A 693 -25.46 -2.13 14.53
C VAL A 693 -26.37 -3.27 14.98
N ILE A 694 -27.00 -4.00 14.05
CA ILE A 694 -27.83 -5.18 14.36
C ILE A 694 -27.01 -6.23 15.13
N TYR A 695 -25.81 -6.56 14.64
CA TYR A 695 -24.89 -7.47 15.30
C TYR A 695 -24.56 -7.04 16.75
N SER A 696 -24.31 -5.75 16.97
CA SER A 696 -24.07 -5.18 18.30
C SER A 696 -25.28 -5.31 19.23
N LEU A 697 -26.50 -5.10 18.70
CA LEU A 697 -27.76 -5.26 19.44
C LEU A 697 -28.04 -6.73 19.81
N ILE A 698 -27.77 -7.67 18.90
CA ILE A 698 -27.90 -9.12 19.18
C ILE A 698 -26.91 -9.53 20.29
N ALA A 699 -25.66 -9.06 20.23
CA ALA A 699 -24.67 -9.32 21.29
C ALA A 699 -25.11 -8.73 22.65
N PHE A 700 -25.70 -7.54 22.66
CA PHE A 700 -26.24 -6.91 23.87
C PHE A 700 -27.42 -7.70 24.45
N TRP A 701 -28.37 -8.12 23.61
CA TRP A 701 -29.52 -8.92 24.03
C TRP A 701 -29.09 -10.25 24.65
N ARG A 702 -28.19 -10.98 23.97
CA ARG A 702 -27.61 -12.24 24.48
C ARG A 702 -26.88 -12.06 25.81
N LYS A 703 -26.13 -10.96 25.98
CA LYS A 703 -25.51 -10.57 27.26
C LYS A 703 -26.56 -10.33 28.36
N LYS A 704 -27.70 -9.67 28.07
CA LYS A 704 -28.77 -9.42 29.05
C LYS A 704 -29.47 -10.71 29.49
N THR A 705 -29.87 -11.57 28.55
CA THR A 705 -30.53 -12.86 28.85
C THR A 705 -29.70 -13.72 29.80
N PHE A 706 -28.38 -13.79 29.56
CA PHE A 706 -27.44 -14.54 30.40
C PHE A 706 -27.03 -13.87 31.72
N SER A 707 -27.39 -12.60 31.93
CA SER A 707 -27.22 -11.91 33.21
C SER A 707 -28.44 -12.05 34.12
N ASN A 708 -29.62 -12.28 33.52
CA ASN A 708 -30.87 -12.46 34.23
C ASN A 708 -31.12 -13.95 34.57
N SER A 709 -30.56 -14.90 33.81
CA SER A 709 -30.53 -16.31 34.20
C SER A 709 -29.65 -16.50 35.43
N LYS A 710 -30.25 -16.67 36.62
CA LYS A 710 -29.57 -17.14 37.84
C LYS A 710 -29.04 -18.56 37.61
N LEU A 711 -27.82 -18.67 37.10
CA LEU A 711 -27.04 -19.91 37.06
C LEU A 711 -25.91 -19.74 38.08
N ASN A 712 -26.21 -20.21 39.30
CA ASN A 712 -25.23 -20.44 40.36
C ASN A 712 -24.24 -21.54 39.95
#